data_AF-A0A8C1FI54-F1
#
_entry.id   AF-A0A8C1FI54-F1
#
_cell.length_a   1.000
_cell.length_b   1.000
_cell.length_c   1.000
_cell.angle_alpha   90.00
_cell.angle_beta   90.00
_cell.angle_gamma   90.00
#
_symmetry.space_group_name_H-M   'P 1'
#
loop_
_entity.id
_entity.type
_entity.pdbx_description
1 polymer ?
#
loop_
_entity_poly.entity_id
_entity_poly.type
_entity_poly.pdbx_seq_one_letter_code
_entity_poly.pdbx_strand_id
1 'polypeptide(L)'
;MFTSWRSFKRAPHETHWRERKMVPCTLKNKYYFWASTFGNIHGNFQMHKSFTFVGLNLNLSDCPPLGLESLKVSDDQLESSSYLSVGLGPHRGRLNIQSGLDDDDEYDGAWCAGVEDQEQWLQLNALRPTLFTGVILQGRNSIWSLNWVRTYKVQFSNDSSVWQPCMNGSEEAVFIGNEDLETPVLALFPEPSVAQYIRINPQTWFSNGTICLRAEVLGCPVPDPDSPHFSETESGSSDDLDFRHHNYNEMRKLMKSVNDKCPNITRIYTIGRSYTGLKLYVMEISDNPGKHELGEPEFRYVAGMHGNEVLGRELLLNLMQYICREYNQGNQRVIQLVKDTRIHLLPSMNPDGYETAYEKGSELSGWALGRYSFEGIDMNHNFPDLNNIMWDAQELAINKRRVSNHYIPMPEYYTSTEALVAPETRAVISWMQDIPFVLSANLHGGELVVTYPFDCTRDWIPRQDTPTADNDFFRWLATVYASTNLVMANPERRICHSEDFLQHNNIINGADWHTVPGSMNDFSYLHTNCFEITVELSCDKFPHASELPIEWENNKESLLLYMEQVHRGLKGVIRDKDTRAGIANAVIKVDGLGHDIRSAVDGDYWRLLNPGEYKITVWAEGYFPRIRHCSVGSEPHATICDFTLTKTSQDRLKQILASGGKIPRDNQVRIRAMRMRKLRASTKILNRRREQQRLNKIKRK
;
A
#
# COMPACT_ATOMS: atom_id res chain seq x y z
N MET A 1 -5.27 10.38 -60.45
CA MET A 1 -6.03 9.79 -61.56
C MET A 1 -6.67 8.50 -61.07
N PHE A 2 -8.00 8.38 -61.26
CA PHE A 2 -8.92 7.23 -61.04
C PHE A 2 -9.08 6.70 -59.59
N THR A 3 -10.06 7.20 -58.80
CA THR A 3 -11.51 6.83 -58.67
C THR A 3 -11.75 5.41 -58.13
N SER A 4 -12.64 5.13 -57.16
CA SER A 4 -13.98 5.68 -56.97
C SER A 4 -14.53 5.54 -55.54
N TRP A 5 -15.32 6.54 -55.15
CA TRP A 5 -16.38 6.51 -54.14
C TRP A 5 -17.63 5.78 -54.66
N ARG A 6 -18.39 5.08 -53.79
CA ARG A 6 -19.87 4.99 -53.85
C ARG A 6 -20.50 4.76 -52.47
N SER A 7 -21.08 5.85 -51.95
CA SER A 7 -22.38 6.02 -51.25
C SER A 7 -23.30 4.80 -51.10
N PHE A 8 -23.99 4.65 -49.95
CA PHE A 8 -25.47 4.82 -49.86
C PHE A 8 -26.03 4.84 -48.41
N LYS A 9 -26.66 5.98 -48.08
CA LYS A 9 -27.90 6.30 -47.29
C LYS A 9 -28.29 5.63 -45.95
N ARG A 10 -28.81 6.52 -45.09
CA ARG A 10 -29.49 6.37 -43.78
C ARG A 10 -30.87 5.66 -43.80
N ALA A 11 -31.07 4.78 -42.79
CA ALA A 11 -32.17 4.60 -41.79
C ALA A 11 -33.66 4.45 -42.25
N PRO A 12 -34.65 4.01 -41.39
CA PRO A 12 -34.63 3.63 -39.96
C PRO A 12 -35.54 2.43 -39.51
N HIS A 13 -35.53 2.09 -38.19
CA HIS A 13 -36.53 1.35 -37.36
C HIS A 13 -36.92 -0.11 -37.79
N GLU A 14 -37.14 -1.12 -36.93
CA GLU A 14 -37.80 -1.20 -35.62
C GLU A 14 -37.53 -2.59 -34.96
N THR A 15 -37.43 -2.59 -33.62
CA THR A 15 -37.82 -3.62 -32.62
C THR A 15 -37.73 -5.14 -32.89
N HIS A 16 -36.92 -5.84 -32.07
CA HIS A 16 -37.44 -6.87 -31.15
C HIS A 16 -36.37 -7.30 -30.12
N TRP A 17 -36.59 -6.90 -28.86
CA TRP A 17 -35.91 -7.45 -27.69
C TRP A 17 -36.43 -8.87 -27.42
N ARG A 18 -35.52 -9.85 -27.35
CA ARG A 18 -35.76 -11.14 -26.71
C ARG A 18 -34.78 -11.29 -25.54
N GLU A 19 -35.34 -11.32 -24.35
CA GLU A 19 -34.70 -11.72 -23.11
C GLU A 19 -34.01 -13.08 -23.28
N ARG A 20 -32.70 -13.15 -23.00
CA ARG A 20 -32.04 -14.41 -22.61
C ARG A 20 -31.63 -14.29 -21.15
N LYS A 21 -32.31 -15.10 -20.34
CA LYS A 21 -31.94 -15.44 -18.96
C LYS A 21 -30.49 -15.94 -18.94
N MET A 22 -29.63 -15.30 -18.15
CA MET A 22 -28.38 -15.92 -17.72
C MET A 22 -28.69 -17.02 -16.71
N VAL A 23 -28.25 -18.22 -17.04
CA VAL A 23 -28.20 -19.38 -16.14
C VAL A 23 -26.86 -19.31 -15.40
N PRO A 24 -26.78 -19.52 -14.07
CA PRO A 24 -25.51 -19.52 -13.36
C PRO A 24 -24.75 -20.82 -13.65
N CYS A 25 -23.56 -20.70 -14.24
CA CYS A 25 -22.58 -21.80 -14.29
C CYS A 25 -21.99 -22.02 -12.90
N THR A 26 -22.49 -23.04 -12.21
CA THR A 26 -21.87 -23.62 -11.02
C THR A 26 -20.91 -24.72 -11.46
N LEU A 27 -19.60 -24.45 -11.44
CA LEU A 27 -18.57 -25.49 -11.55
C LEU A 27 -18.01 -25.77 -10.15
N LYS A 28 -18.62 -26.77 -9.50
CA LYS A 28 -18.02 -27.48 -8.38
C LYS A 28 -16.89 -28.36 -8.92
N ASN A 29 -15.64 -27.94 -8.76
CA ASN A 29 -14.51 -28.87 -8.91
C ASN A 29 -14.26 -29.57 -7.57
N LYS A 30 -14.59 -30.87 -7.54
CA LYS A 30 -14.19 -31.81 -6.51
C LYS A 30 -12.70 -32.09 -6.67
N TYR A 31 -11.89 -31.69 -5.69
CA TYR A 31 -10.52 -32.20 -5.55
C TYR A 31 -10.58 -33.67 -5.12
N TYR A 32 -10.10 -34.57 -5.98
CA TYR A 32 -9.79 -35.95 -5.60
C TYR A 32 -8.41 -35.96 -4.94
N PHE A 33 -8.39 -36.15 -3.63
CA PHE A 33 -7.20 -36.53 -2.87
C PHE A 33 -6.78 -37.94 -3.30
N TRP A 34 -5.60 -38.06 -3.91
CA TRP A 34 -4.87 -39.32 -3.92
C TRP A 34 -3.95 -39.35 -2.70
N ALA A 35 -4.33 -40.17 -1.71
CA ALA A 35 -3.43 -40.59 -0.66
C ALA A 35 -2.49 -41.66 -1.23
N SER A 36 -1.23 -41.29 -1.47
CA SER A 36 -0.14 -42.27 -1.64
C SER A 36 0.55 -42.47 -0.30
N THR A 37 0.59 -43.74 0.09
CA THR A 37 1.20 -44.30 1.29
C THR A 37 2.70 -43.98 1.40
N PHE A 38 3.09 -43.53 2.59
CA PHE A 38 4.46 -43.39 3.06
C PHE A 38 5.25 -44.70 2.92
N GLY A 39 6.39 -44.63 2.21
CA GLY A 39 7.51 -45.55 2.33
C GLY A 39 8.72 -44.78 2.85
N ASN A 40 9.06 -44.98 4.12
CA ASN A 40 10.26 -44.45 4.76
C ASN A 40 11.52 -45.01 4.08
N ILE A 41 12.36 -44.13 3.53
CA ILE A 41 13.81 -44.37 3.41
C ILE A 41 14.52 -43.08 3.84
N HIS A 42 15.03 -43.08 5.08
CA HIS A 42 15.99 -42.09 5.55
C HIS A 42 17.34 -42.32 4.87
N GLY A 43 17.81 -41.33 4.12
CA GLY A 43 19.19 -41.22 3.67
C GLY A 43 19.69 -39.81 3.96
N ASN A 44 20.23 -39.58 5.16
CA ASN A 44 20.97 -38.37 5.50
C ASN A 44 22.32 -38.39 4.77
N PHE A 45 22.54 -37.44 3.85
CA PHE A 45 23.87 -37.06 3.40
C PHE A 45 24.00 -35.53 3.54
N GLN A 46 24.27 -35.07 4.77
CA GLN A 46 24.87 -33.75 4.99
C GLN A 46 26.39 -33.92 4.91
N MET A 47 27.00 -33.40 3.85
CA MET A 47 28.46 -33.28 3.76
C MET A 47 28.84 -31.86 4.19
N HIS A 48 29.07 -31.66 5.48
CA HIS A 48 29.74 -30.44 5.96
C HIS A 48 31.23 -30.56 5.62
N LYS A 49 31.68 -29.86 4.57
CA LYS A 49 33.11 -29.61 4.33
C LYS A 49 33.40 -28.16 4.67
N SER A 50 33.97 -27.93 5.86
CA SER A 50 34.65 -26.69 6.21
C SER A 50 36.04 -26.69 5.58
N PHE A 51 36.31 -25.80 4.63
CA PHE A 51 37.67 -25.55 4.14
C PHE A 51 38.25 -24.33 4.84
N THR A 52 39.37 -24.49 5.53
CA THR A 52 40.15 -23.39 6.09
C THR A 52 41.04 -22.79 5.01
N PHE A 53 40.60 -21.69 4.39
CA PHE A 53 41.52 -20.66 3.91
C PHE A 53 41.81 -19.71 5.07
N VAL A 54 43.04 -19.21 5.15
CA VAL A 54 43.54 -18.38 6.24
C VAL A 54 42.58 -17.23 6.52
N GLY A 55 41.86 -17.27 7.66
CA GLY A 55 41.31 -16.08 8.32
C GLY A 55 39.80 -15.83 8.27
N LEU A 56 38.97 -16.61 7.57
CA LEU A 56 37.51 -16.41 7.56
C LEU A 56 36.77 -17.76 7.65
N ASN A 57 36.06 -17.99 8.75
CA ASN A 57 35.06 -19.07 8.87
C ASN A 57 33.80 -18.64 8.10
N LEU A 58 33.84 -18.72 6.77
CA LEU A 58 32.65 -18.58 5.93
C LEU A 58 32.04 -19.97 5.72
N ASN A 59 30.79 -20.15 6.16
CA ASN A 59 30.00 -21.30 5.73
C ASN A 59 29.78 -21.17 4.21
N LEU A 60 30.21 -22.17 3.44
CA LEU A 60 30.13 -22.17 1.97
C LEU A 60 28.69 -22.10 1.40
N SER A 61 27.66 -22.18 2.26
CA SER A 61 26.23 -22.12 1.91
C SER A 61 25.56 -20.75 2.07
N ASP A 62 26.27 -19.72 2.56
CA ASP A 62 25.61 -18.53 3.16
C ASP A 62 25.91 -17.20 2.42
N CYS A 63 26.34 -17.23 1.16
CA CYS A 63 26.57 -15.98 0.41
C CYS A 63 25.25 -15.32 -0.02
N PRO A 64 25.13 -13.99 0.12
CA PRO A 64 23.93 -13.25 -0.26
C PRO A 64 23.74 -13.19 -1.78
N PRO A 65 22.55 -12.80 -2.26
CA PRO A 65 22.37 -12.38 -3.64
C PRO A 65 23.26 -11.18 -3.96
N LEU A 66 23.79 -11.14 -5.19
CA LEU A 66 24.61 -10.02 -5.66
C LEU A 66 23.75 -8.79 -5.98
N GLY A 67 22.44 -8.99 -6.18
CA GLY A 67 21.44 -7.93 -6.32
C GLY A 67 21.07 -7.65 -7.77
N LEU A 68 20.77 -8.72 -8.52
CA LEU A 68 20.17 -8.60 -9.85
C LEU A 68 18.73 -8.10 -9.71
N GLU A 69 17.96 -8.64 -8.75
CA GLU A 69 16.58 -8.22 -8.45
C GLU A 69 16.52 -6.82 -7.82
N SER A 70 17.34 -6.56 -6.79
CA SER A 70 17.39 -5.28 -6.09
C SER A 70 18.04 -4.13 -6.88
N LEU A 71 18.51 -4.41 -8.09
CA LEU A 71 19.19 -3.48 -9.00
C LEU A 71 20.53 -2.94 -8.49
N LYS A 72 21.10 -3.55 -7.45
CA LYS A 72 22.48 -3.28 -7.01
C LYS A 72 23.51 -3.59 -8.10
N VAL A 73 23.24 -4.61 -8.92
CA VAL A 73 23.98 -4.88 -10.15
C VAL A 73 23.47 -3.95 -11.25
N SER A 74 24.35 -3.12 -11.82
CA SER A 74 24.01 -2.22 -12.92
C SER A 74 23.84 -2.97 -14.25
N ASP A 75 23.16 -2.35 -15.23
CA ASP A 75 22.95 -2.98 -16.54
C ASP A 75 24.26 -3.22 -17.30
N ASP A 76 25.27 -2.35 -17.11
CA ASP A 76 26.60 -2.48 -17.72
C ASP A 76 27.40 -3.69 -17.20
N GLN A 77 26.98 -4.29 -16.07
CA GLN A 77 27.58 -5.51 -15.55
C GLN A 77 27.01 -6.78 -16.21
N LEU A 78 25.98 -6.66 -17.05
CA LEU A 78 25.28 -7.78 -17.66
C LEU A 78 25.52 -7.82 -19.18
N GLU A 79 25.97 -8.96 -19.67
CA GLU A 79 26.19 -9.22 -21.10
C GLU A 79 25.52 -10.53 -21.52
N SER A 80 25.30 -10.72 -22.82
CA SER A 80 24.81 -11.99 -23.35
C SER A 80 25.43 -12.32 -24.71
N SER A 81 25.38 -13.59 -25.07
CA SER A 81 25.82 -14.09 -26.39
C SER A 81 25.02 -13.49 -27.54
N SER A 82 23.72 -13.38 -27.36
CA SER A 82 22.75 -12.80 -28.28
C SER A 82 21.46 -12.48 -27.53
N TYR A 83 20.61 -11.64 -28.11
CA TYR A 83 19.28 -11.36 -27.59
C TYR A 83 18.29 -11.12 -28.73
N LEU A 84 17.03 -11.51 -28.53
CA LEU A 84 15.99 -11.48 -29.57
C LEU A 84 15.58 -10.04 -29.95
N SER A 85 15.48 -9.17 -28.95
CA SER A 85 15.12 -7.75 -29.09
C SER A 85 15.73 -6.96 -27.93
N VAL A 86 15.78 -5.63 -28.03
CA VAL A 86 16.30 -4.78 -26.95
C VAL A 86 15.54 -5.03 -25.64
N GLY A 87 14.20 -5.10 -25.68
CA GLY A 87 13.37 -5.41 -24.51
C GLY A 87 13.54 -6.83 -23.94
N LEU A 88 14.32 -7.69 -24.60
CA LEU A 88 14.68 -9.04 -24.16
C LEU A 88 16.21 -9.19 -23.95
N GLY A 89 16.90 -8.07 -23.74
CA GLY A 89 18.35 -8.02 -23.56
C GLY A 89 18.83 -8.55 -22.19
N PRO A 90 20.16 -8.61 -21.98
CA PRO A 90 20.75 -9.14 -20.74
C PRO A 90 20.33 -8.36 -19.49
N HIS A 91 20.07 -7.05 -19.62
CA HIS A 91 19.57 -6.19 -18.54
C HIS A 91 18.19 -6.60 -18.00
N ARG A 92 17.48 -7.49 -18.70
CA ARG A 92 16.18 -8.08 -18.31
C ARG A 92 16.32 -9.48 -17.73
N GLY A 93 17.53 -10.06 -17.71
CA GLY A 93 17.81 -11.38 -17.15
C GLY A 93 17.84 -11.42 -15.62
N ARG A 94 17.01 -10.61 -14.96
CA ARG A 94 17.00 -10.39 -13.51
C ARG A 94 15.84 -11.13 -12.86
N LEU A 95 16.06 -11.72 -11.70
CA LEU A 95 15.01 -12.40 -10.93
C LEU A 95 13.83 -11.46 -10.68
N ASN A 96 12.61 -12.02 -10.76
CA ASN A 96 11.34 -11.34 -10.53
C ASN A 96 11.05 -10.09 -11.39
N ILE A 97 11.85 -9.78 -12.42
CA ILE A 97 11.52 -8.67 -13.32
C ILE A 97 10.15 -8.91 -13.99
N GLN A 98 9.32 -7.88 -14.05
CA GLN A 98 7.98 -7.93 -14.65
C GLN A 98 8.00 -7.39 -16.08
N SER A 99 7.19 -7.98 -16.97
CA SER A 99 6.94 -7.46 -18.32
C SER A 99 5.93 -6.32 -18.29
N GLY A 100 5.92 -5.51 -19.36
CA GLY A 100 4.74 -4.71 -19.68
C GLY A 100 3.53 -5.56 -20.09
N LEU A 101 2.45 -4.89 -20.49
CA LEU A 101 1.17 -5.53 -20.86
C LEU A 101 1.20 -6.17 -22.25
N ASP A 102 2.03 -5.65 -23.16
CA ASP A 102 2.12 -6.07 -24.54
C ASP A 102 3.51 -6.68 -24.79
N ASP A 103 3.57 -7.92 -25.32
CA ASP A 103 4.83 -8.50 -25.82
C ASP A 103 5.37 -7.64 -26.99
N ASP A 104 6.69 -7.57 -27.17
CA ASP A 104 7.40 -6.71 -28.13
C ASP A 104 7.47 -5.21 -27.78
N ASP A 105 7.17 -4.85 -26.53
CA ASP A 105 7.46 -3.52 -26.00
C ASP A 105 8.96 -3.35 -25.64
N GLU A 106 9.32 -2.16 -25.14
CA GLU A 106 10.70 -1.87 -24.75
C GLU A 106 11.12 -2.63 -23.48
N TYR A 107 10.20 -3.26 -22.75
CA TYR A 107 10.39 -3.80 -21.40
C TYR A 107 9.70 -5.16 -21.19
N ASP A 108 10.23 -6.20 -21.84
CA ASP A 108 9.72 -7.56 -21.76
C ASP A 108 10.27 -8.34 -20.53
N GLY A 109 9.66 -9.44 -20.11
CA GLY A 109 9.89 -10.03 -18.78
C GLY A 109 11.05 -11.05 -18.63
N ALA A 110 12.12 -10.99 -19.44
CA ALA A 110 13.33 -11.83 -19.30
C ALA A 110 14.46 -11.41 -20.25
N TRP A 111 15.66 -11.98 -20.07
CA TRP A 111 16.59 -12.14 -21.20
C TRP A 111 16.15 -13.33 -22.07
N CYS A 112 16.06 -13.14 -23.39
CA CYS A 112 15.83 -14.22 -24.34
C CYS A 112 16.89 -14.21 -25.44
N ALA A 113 17.51 -15.35 -25.70
CA ALA A 113 18.56 -15.47 -26.72
C ALA A 113 17.99 -15.22 -28.13
N GLY A 114 18.79 -14.61 -29.01
CA GLY A 114 18.43 -14.38 -30.41
C GLY A 114 18.65 -15.60 -31.31
N VAL A 115 19.41 -16.59 -30.83
CA VAL A 115 19.71 -17.85 -31.54
C VAL A 115 19.41 -19.02 -30.61
N GLU A 116 18.78 -20.07 -31.15
CA GLU A 116 18.37 -21.26 -30.40
C GLU A 116 19.40 -22.39 -30.53
N ASP A 117 20.54 -22.24 -29.87
CA ASP A 117 21.57 -23.29 -29.77
C ASP A 117 22.15 -23.38 -28.34
N GLN A 118 23.05 -24.34 -28.12
CA GLN A 118 23.66 -24.60 -26.81
C GLN A 118 24.86 -23.70 -26.50
N GLU A 119 25.21 -22.78 -27.40
CA GLU A 119 26.33 -21.85 -27.25
C GLU A 119 25.90 -20.51 -26.63
N GLN A 120 24.61 -20.38 -26.29
CA GLN A 120 24.07 -19.16 -25.69
C GLN A 120 24.45 -19.00 -24.22
N TRP A 121 24.56 -17.76 -23.77
CA TRP A 121 24.88 -17.45 -22.38
C TRP A 121 24.38 -16.07 -21.93
N LEU A 122 24.04 -15.98 -20.64
CA LEU A 122 23.92 -14.74 -19.88
C LEU A 122 25.13 -14.61 -18.96
N GLN A 123 25.77 -13.45 -18.92
CA GLN A 123 27.00 -13.20 -18.18
C GLN A 123 26.81 -12.07 -17.18
N LEU A 124 27.40 -12.23 -16.00
CA LEU A 124 27.53 -11.20 -14.99
C LEU A 124 29.01 -10.91 -14.72
N ASN A 125 29.37 -9.64 -14.66
CA ASN A 125 30.64 -9.13 -14.16
C ASN A 125 30.45 -8.63 -12.71
N ALA A 126 31.00 -9.35 -11.73
CA ALA A 126 30.92 -8.96 -10.32
C ALA A 126 31.83 -7.77 -9.96
N LEU A 127 32.58 -7.22 -10.93
CA LEU A 127 33.55 -6.10 -10.84
C LEU A 127 34.79 -6.39 -9.99
N ARG A 128 34.76 -7.43 -9.17
CA ARG A 128 35.83 -7.84 -8.26
C ARG A 128 35.83 -9.35 -8.06
N PRO A 129 36.94 -9.94 -7.60
CA PRO A 129 37.00 -11.33 -7.21
C PRO A 129 35.86 -11.67 -6.22
N THR A 130 35.04 -12.64 -6.59
CA THR A 130 33.84 -13.05 -5.87
C THR A 130 33.80 -14.57 -5.80
N LEU A 131 33.60 -15.11 -4.60
CA LEU A 131 33.29 -16.52 -4.42
C LEU A 131 31.83 -16.74 -4.82
N PHE A 132 31.61 -17.33 -5.99
CA PHE A 132 30.27 -17.69 -6.44
C PHE A 132 29.85 -19.03 -5.83
N THR A 133 28.64 -19.10 -5.28
CA THR A 133 28.13 -20.27 -4.55
C THR A 133 26.87 -20.87 -5.16
N GLY A 134 26.11 -20.12 -5.97
CA GLY A 134 24.92 -20.62 -6.62
C GLY A 134 24.24 -19.61 -7.54
N VAL A 135 23.21 -20.09 -8.22
CA VAL A 135 22.32 -19.31 -9.09
C VAL A 135 20.88 -19.69 -8.79
N ILE A 136 20.00 -18.70 -8.85
CA ILE A 136 18.55 -18.89 -8.81
C ILE A 136 18.03 -18.54 -10.20
N LEU A 137 17.28 -19.44 -10.82
CA LEU A 137 16.70 -19.25 -12.14
C LEU A 137 15.18 -19.18 -12.09
N GLN A 138 14.61 -18.39 -13.00
CA GLN A 138 13.18 -18.22 -13.17
C GLN A 138 12.85 -18.10 -14.67
N GLY A 139 11.66 -18.56 -15.08
CA GLY A 139 11.20 -18.45 -16.47
C GLY A 139 10.82 -17.02 -16.85
N ARG A 140 10.43 -16.77 -18.11
CA ARG A 140 10.00 -15.44 -18.57
C ARG A 140 8.66 -15.05 -17.97
N ASN A 141 8.56 -13.85 -17.41
CA ASN A 141 7.27 -13.25 -17.10
C ASN A 141 6.62 -12.74 -18.41
N SER A 142 5.49 -13.32 -18.77
CA SER A 142 4.65 -12.88 -19.90
C SER A 142 3.29 -13.56 -19.78
N ILE A 143 2.23 -12.83 -20.13
CA ILE A 143 0.86 -13.37 -20.23
C ILE A 143 0.58 -13.99 -21.61
N TRP A 144 1.45 -13.76 -22.59
CA TRP A 144 1.27 -14.16 -23.98
C TRP A 144 2.17 -15.34 -24.37
N SER A 145 3.34 -15.46 -23.73
CA SER A 145 4.42 -16.33 -24.16
C SER A 145 4.90 -17.26 -23.05
N LEU A 146 5.09 -18.54 -23.38
CA LEU A 146 5.56 -19.58 -22.46
C LEU A 146 7.03 -19.92 -22.74
N ASN A 147 7.99 -19.35 -22.00
CA ASN A 147 9.42 -19.58 -22.23
C ASN A 147 10.21 -19.75 -20.93
N TRP A 148 11.01 -20.81 -20.85
CA TRP A 148 11.91 -21.06 -19.73
C TRP A 148 13.01 -22.08 -20.08
N VAL A 149 14.13 -21.98 -19.37
CA VAL A 149 15.25 -22.92 -19.44
C VAL A 149 15.03 -24.08 -18.46
N ARG A 150 15.23 -25.32 -18.93
CA ARG A 150 15.03 -26.56 -18.15
C ARG A 150 16.33 -27.12 -17.59
N THR A 151 17.44 -26.98 -18.31
CA THR A 151 18.76 -27.37 -17.82
C THR A 151 19.81 -26.39 -18.33
N TYR A 152 20.85 -26.18 -17.55
CA TYR A 152 21.94 -25.24 -17.87
C TYR A 152 23.26 -25.70 -17.27
N LYS A 153 24.36 -25.12 -17.76
CA LYS A 153 25.70 -25.22 -17.19
C LYS A 153 26.16 -23.85 -16.71
N VAL A 154 27.20 -23.82 -15.88
CA VAL A 154 27.81 -22.57 -15.41
C VAL A 154 29.30 -22.57 -15.70
N GLN A 155 29.83 -21.42 -16.08
CA GLN A 155 31.26 -21.21 -16.31
C GLN A 155 31.74 -19.96 -15.57
N PHE A 156 33.02 -19.94 -15.21
CA PHE A 156 33.67 -18.84 -14.50
C PHE A 156 34.88 -18.32 -15.25
N SER A 157 35.20 -17.04 -15.10
CA SER A 157 36.39 -16.43 -15.69
C SER A 157 36.92 -15.26 -14.86
N ASN A 158 38.22 -15.00 -14.95
CA ASN A 158 38.85 -13.82 -14.35
C ASN A 158 39.15 -12.71 -15.38
N ASP A 159 39.09 -13.01 -16.67
CA ASP A 159 39.56 -12.13 -17.75
C ASP A 159 38.57 -12.03 -18.93
N SER A 160 37.35 -12.55 -18.73
CA SER A 160 36.27 -12.72 -19.72
C SER A 160 36.64 -13.49 -20.99
N SER A 161 37.86 -14.05 -21.08
CA SER A 161 38.42 -14.68 -22.26
C SER A 161 38.59 -16.19 -22.08
N VAL A 162 39.18 -16.61 -20.95
CA VAL A 162 39.36 -18.01 -20.59
C VAL A 162 38.28 -18.42 -19.60
N TRP A 163 37.48 -19.41 -19.97
CA TRP A 163 36.33 -19.88 -19.20
C TRP A 163 36.57 -21.28 -18.66
N GLN A 164 36.28 -21.46 -17.37
CA GLN A 164 36.39 -22.74 -16.67
C GLN A 164 34.98 -23.21 -16.28
N PRO A 165 34.59 -24.44 -16.63
CA PRO A 165 33.28 -24.96 -16.25
C PRO A 165 33.18 -25.19 -14.75
N CYS A 166 31.97 -25.03 -14.19
CA CYS A 166 31.65 -25.51 -12.86
C CYS A 166 31.66 -27.05 -12.88
N MET A 167 32.46 -27.66 -12.01
CA MET A 167 32.65 -29.10 -11.95
C MET A 167 31.83 -29.73 -10.83
N ASN A 168 31.39 -30.97 -11.06
CA ASN A 168 30.89 -31.87 -10.04
C ASN A 168 31.84 -33.08 -9.98
N GLY A 169 32.94 -32.92 -9.23
CA GLY A 169 34.04 -33.88 -9.23
C GLY A 169 34.81 -33.83 -10.56
N SER A 170 34.64 -34.84 -11.42
CA SER A 170 35.39 -34.95 -12.69
C SER A 170 34.57 -34.61 -13.93
N GLU A 171 33.26 -34.37 -13.78
CA GLU A 171 32.36 -34.04 -14.88
C GLU A 171 31.86 -32.59 -14.75
N GLU A 172 31.51 -31.97 -15.86
CA GLU A 172 30.87 -30.66 -15.85
C GLU A 172 29.49 -30.75 -15.19
N ALA A 173 29.22 -29.85 -14.25
CA ALA A 173 27.93 -29.82 -13.56
C ALA A 173 26.82 -29.35 -14.52
N VAL A 174 25.77 -30.16 -14.63
CA VAL A 174 24.52 -29.79 -15.29
C VAL A 174 23.46 -29.55 -14.23
N PHE A 175 22.89 -28.36 -14.23
CA PHE A 175 21.90 -27.92 -13.26
C PHE A 175 20.49 -28.01 -13.85
N ILE A 176 19.52 -28.27 -12.97
CA ILE A 176 18.10 -28.25 -13.30
C ILE A 176 17.59 -26.82 -13.13
N GLY A 177 16.91 -26.32 -14.17
CA GLY A 177 16.26 -25.01 -14.20
C GLY A 177 14.77 -25.12 -13.88
N ASN A 178 13.95 -24.39 -14.62
CA ASN A 178 12.53 -24.22 -14.34
C ASN A 178 11.64 -25.23 -15.07
N GLU A 179 10.43 -25.39 -14.54
CA GLU A 179 9.34 -26.13 -15.17
C GLU A 179 8.16 -25.23 -15.56
N ASP A 180 8.19 -23.96 -15.13
CA ASP A 180 7.16 -22.94 -15.33
C ASP A 180 7.80 -21.55 -15.48
N LEU A 181 6.94 -20.51 -15.52
CA LEU A 181 7.36 -19.12 -15.71
C LEU A 181 7.78 -18.40 -14.42
N GLU A 182 7.24 -18.80 -13.27
CA GLU A 182 7.21 -17.95 -12.08
C GLU A 182 7.96 -18.52 -10.88
N THR A 183 8.17 -19.83 -10.80
CA THR A 183 8.79 -20.48 -9.64
C THR A 183 10.31 -20.31 -9.68
N PRO A 184 10.93 -19.61 -8.71
CA PRO A 184 12.39 -19.55 -8.62
C PRO A 184 12.98 -20.91 -8.24
N VAL A 185 14.08 -21.29 -8.89
CA VAL A 185 14.78 -22.57 -8.68
C VAL A 185 16.23 -22.30 -8.32
N LEU A 186 16.59 -22.61 -7.06
CA LEU A 186 17.96 -22.52 -6.55
C LEU A 186 18.80 -23.72 -7.01
N ALA A 187 19.99 -23.44 -7.53
CA ALA A 187 21.05 -24.42 -7.69
C ALA A 187 22.34 -23.95 -7.01
N LEU A 188 22.79 -24.71 -6.02
CA LEU A 188 24.08 -24.50 -5.38
C LEU A 188 25.18 -25.21 -6.17
N PHE A 189 26.35 -24.58 -6.24
CA PHE A 189 27.51 -25.12 -6.93
C PHE A 189 28.17 -26.22 -6.09
N PRO A 190 28.41 -27.43 -6.65
CA PRO A 190 29.12 -28.49 -5.94
C PRO A 190 30.53 -28.07 -5.51
N GLU A 191 31.18 -27.28 -6.37
CA GLU A 191 32.49 -26.67 -6.13
C GLU A 191 32.38 -25.14 -6.32
N PRO A 192 32.10 -24.39 -5.24
CA PRO A 192 32.14 -22.93 -5.26
C PRO A 192 33.49 -22.43 -5.78
N SER A 193 33.46 -21.41 -6.63
CA SER A 193 34.63 -20.96 -7.38
C SER A 193 34.81 -19.45 -7.23
N VAL A 194 36.05 -19.02 -7.00
CA VAL A 194 36.40 -17.60 -6.96
C VAL A 194 36.68 -17.13 -8.38
N ALA A 195 35.90 -16.17 -8.84
CA ALA A 195 36.11 -15.53 -10.13
C ALA A 195 35.55 -14.10 -10.16
N GLN A 196 35.83 -13.35 -11.22
CA GLN A 196 35.18 -12.04 -11.43
C GLN A 196 33.91 -12.17 -12.27
N TYR A 197 33.91 -13.09 -13.23
CA TYR A 197 32.83 -13.28 -14.18
C TYR A 197 32.18 -14.65 -14.01
N ILE A 198 30.88 -14.70 -14.21
CA ILE A 198 30.07 -15.92 -14.26
C ILE A 198 29.22 -15.92 -15.53
N ARG A 199 29.07 -17.09 -16.17
CA ARG A 199 28.16 -17.34 -17.28
C ARG A 199 27.17 -18.44 -16.92
N ILE A 200 25.90 -18.21 -17.26
CA ILE A 200 24.83 -19.21 -17.24
C ILE A 200 24.59 -19.63 -18.69
N ASN A 201 24.81 -20.90 -19.00
CA ASN A 201 24.76 -21.47 -20.35
C ASN A 201 23.57 -22.44 -20.49
N PRO A 202 22.44 -22.02 -21.09
CA PRO A 202 21.29 -22.90 -21.32
C PRO A 202 21.66 -24.14 -22.15
N GLN A 203 21.12 -25.30 -21.79
CA GLN A 203 21.38 -26.58 -22.48
C GLN A 203 20.10 -27.19 -23.07
N THR A 204 19.00 -27.07 -22.32
CA THR A 204 17.65 -27.45 -22.79
C THR A 204 16.64 -26.44 -22.27
N TRP A 205 15.55 -26.26 -23.00
CA TRP A 205 14.47 -25.31 -22.70
C TRP A 205 13.10 -25.95 -22.99
N PHE A 206 12.03 -25.22 -22.71
CA PHE A 206 10.67 -25.67 -23.03
C PHE A 206 10.55 -26.00 -24.52
N SER A 207 10.07 -27.21 -24.85
CA SER A 207 10.09 -27.72 -26.23
C SER A 207 9.24 -26.91 -27.22
N ASN A 208 8.28 -26.14 -26.72
CA ASN A 208 7.39 -25.29 -27.53
C ASN A 208 7.69 -23.79 -27.34
N GLY A 209 8.79 -23.45 -26.68
CA GLY A 209 9.25 -22.08 -26.46
C GLY A 209 10.69 -21.90 -26.90
N THR A 210 11.28 -20.77 -26.51
CA THR A 210 12.67 -20.41 -26.81
C THR A 210 13.53 -20.31 -25.53
N ILE A 211 14.81 -19.99 -25.70
CA ILE A 211 15.75 -19.78 -24.59
C ILE A 211 15.45 -18.43 -23.94
N CYS A 212 14.74 -18.46 -22.82
CA CYS A 212 14.54 -17.29 -21.97
C CYS A 212 14.77 -17.64 -20.50
N LEU A 213 15.41 -16.73 -19.77
CA LEU A 213 15.57 -16.87 -18.33
C LEU A 213 15.70 -15.51 -17.63
N ARG A 214 15.35 -15.54 -16.35
CA ARG A 214 15.62 -14.54 -15.32
C ARG A 214 16.54 -15.19 -14.28
N ALA A 215 17.46 -14.44 -13.69
CA ALA A 215 18.40 -15.00 -12.73
C ALA A 215 18.72 -14.06 -11.54
N GLU A 216 19.11 -14.68 -10.44
CA GLU A 216 19.89 -14.06 -9.36
C GLU A 216 21.15 -14.90 -9.12
N VAL A 217 22.24 -14.26 -8.74
CA VAL A 217 23.53 -14.91 -8.50
C VAL A 217 23.90 -14.76 -7.04
N LEU A 218 24.27 -15.87 -6.40
CA LEU A 218 24.73 -15.88 -5.02
C LEU A 218 26.27 -15.82 -4.99
N GLY A 219 26.82 -14.89 -4.23
CA GLY A 219 28.27 -14.77 -4.09
C GLY A 219 28.75 -13.80 -3.03
N CYS A 220 29.95 -14.04 -2.53
CA CYS A 220 30.61 -13.18 -1.55
C CYS A 220 31.87 -12.56 -2.17
N PRO A 221 32.03 -11.23 -2.14
CA PRO A 221 33.31 -10.61 -2.49
C PRO A 221 34.44 -11.19 -1.66
N VAL A 222 35.61 -11.44 -2.27
CA VAL A 222 36.81 -11.88 -1.55
C VAL A 222 37.89 -10.79 -1.62
N PRO A 223 38.76 -10.67 -0.59
CA PRO A 223 39.84 -9.70 -0.60
C PRO A 223 40.75 -9.89 -1.82
N ASP A 224 41.03 -8.80 -2.53
CA ASP A 224 41.96 -8.77 -3.64
C ASP A 224 43.39 -8.51 -3.12
N PRO A 225 44.36 -9.43 -3.32
CA PRO A 225 45.76 -9.24 -2.93
C PRO A 225 46.41 -8.00 -3.54
N ASP A 226 45.94 -7.56 -4.72
CA ASP A 226 46.50 -6.43 -5.46
C ASP A 226 45.85 -5.07 -5.08
N SER A 227 44.79 -5.09 -4.24
CA SER A 227 44.10 -3.90 -3.72
C SER A 227 43.87 -3.96 -2.20
N PRO A 228 44.93 -3.80 -1.38
CA PRO A 228 44.88 -4.00 0.07
C PRO A 228 44.16 -2.89 0.87
N HIS A 229 43.62 -1.86 0.22
CA HIS A 229 42.99 -0.70 0.87
C HIS A 229 41.45 -0.71 0.85
N PHE A 230 40.83 -1.81 0.42
CA PHE A 230 39.37 -1.87 0.41
C PHE A 230 38.82 -2.25 1.80
N SER A 231 38.45 -1.22 2.55
CA SER A 231 37.41 -1.37 3.58
C SER A 231 36.12 -1.70 2.85
N GLU A 232 35.41 -2.74 3.27
CA GLU A 232 33.97 -2.78 3.11
C GLU A 232 33.44 -1.43 3.65
N THR A 233 33.18 -0.47 2.77
CA THR A 233 32.00 0.36 2.97
C THR A 233 30.84 -0.50 2.47
N GLU A 234 30.57 -1.62 3.14
CA GLU A 234 29.19 -2.00 3.31
C GLU A 234 28.57 -0.78 3.98
N SER A 235 27.77 -0.05 3.21
CA SER A 235 27.00 1.09 3.67
C SER A 235 25.94 0.58 4.65
N GLY A 236 26.39 0.12 5.81
CA GLY A 236 25.57 -0.22 6.94
C GLY A 236 25.03 1.06 7.56
N SER A 237 23.86 0.96 8.18
CA SER A 237 23.32 2.06 8.97
C SER A 237 24.25 2.36 10.16
N SER A 238 24.39 3.65 10.51
CA SER A 238 25.04 4.03 11.76
C SER A 238 24.18 3.71 13.00
N ASP A 239 22.90 3.42 12.79
CA ASP A 239 21.94 3.10 13.84
C ASP A 239 22.08 1.62 14.22
N ASP A 240 22.40 1.37 15.48
CA ASP A 240 22.50 0.02 16.02
C ASP A 240 21.08 -0.50 16.36
N LEU A 241 20.46 -1.12 15.35
CA LEU A 241 19.11 -1.70 15.30
C LEU A 241 19.18 -3.18 14.87
N ASP A 242 18.13 -3.97 15.14
CA ASP A 242 18.04 -5.38 14.69
C ASP A 242 17.65 -5.46 13.20
N PHE A 243 18.64 -5.56 12.30
CA PHE A 243 18.44 -5.72 10.85
C PHE A 243 18.46 -7.19 10.44
N ARG A 244 17.26 -7.75 10.29
CA ARG A 244 17.00 -9.10 9.76
C ARG A 244 15.50 -9.26 9.53
N HIS A 245 15.09 -10.32 8.86
CA HIS A 245 13.67 -10.65 8.75
C HIS A 245 13.15 -11.30 10.04
N HIS A 246 12.01 -10.81 10.51
CA HIS A 246 11.40 -11.26 11.75
C HIS A 246 10.16 -12.11 11.47
N ASN A 247 10.21 -13.43 11.70
CA ASN A 247 8.98 -14.24 11.77
C ASN A 247 8.00 -13.68 12.82
N TYR A 248 6.76 -14.13 12.80
CA TYR A 248 5.70 -13.63 13.67
C TYR A 248 6.08 -13.67 15.16
N ASN A 249 6.77 -14.73 15.60
CA ASN A 249 7.20 -14.85 16.99
C ASN A 249 8.33 -13.87 17.34
N GLU A 250 9.27 -13.65 16.43
CA GLU A 250 10.38 -12.71 16.59
C GLU A 250 9.92 -11.25 16.53
N MET A 251 9.02 -10.91 15.61
CA MET A 251 8.37 -9.59 15.55
C MET A 251 7.74 -9.25 16.90
N ARG A 252 6.98 -10.20 17.48
CA ARG A 252 6.37 -10.03 18.81
C ARG A 252 7.40 -9.84 19.92
N LYS A 253 8.51 -10.58 19.88
CA LYS A 253 9.60 -10.46 20.87
C LYS A 253 10.27 -9.09 20.76
N LEU A 254 10.51 -8.61 19.53
CA LEU A 254 11.10 -7.29 19.28
C LEU A 254 10.18 -6.18 19.77
N MET A 255 8.90 -6.20 19.38
CA MET A 255 7.91 -5.22 19.85
C MET A 255 7.88 -5.20 21.39
N LYS A 256 7.82 -6.37 22.02
CA LYS A 256 7.86 -6.46 23.49
C LYS A 256 9.15 -5.87 24.07
N SER A 257 10.31 -6.15 23.47
CA SER A 257 11.60 -5.59 23.88
C SER A 257 11.62 -4.06 23.82
N VAL A 258 11.07 -3.47 22.75
CA VAL A 258 10.92 -2.01 22.63
C VAL A 258 10.01 -1.47 23.74
N ASN A 259 8.86 -2.12 23.97
CA ASN A 259 7.92 -1.71 25.02
C ASN A 259 8.53 -1.81 26.43
N ASP A 260 9.30 -2.85 26.71
CA ASP A 260 9.97 -3.04 28.00
C ASP A 260 11.10 -2.00 28.21
N LYS A 261 11.73 -1.51 27.13
CA LYS A 261 12.75 -0.43 27.18
C LYS A 261 12.14 0.97 27.31
N CYS A 262 10.97 1.21 26.71
CA CYS A 262 10.30 2.51 26.69
C CYS A 262 8.84 2.45 27.19
N PRO A 263 8.57 1.89 28.39
CA PRO A 263 7.19 1.61 28.84
C PRO A 263 6.36 2.87 29.10
N ASN A 264 7.01 4.01 29.33
CA ASN A 264 6.33 5.27 29.59
C ASN A 264 5.77 5.92 28.32
N ILE A 265 6.31 5.57 27.16
CA ILE A 265 5.92 6.17 25.88
C ILE A 265 5.35 5.16 24.88
N THR A 266 5.23 3.90 25.26
CA THR A 266 4.78 2.84 24.35
C THR A 266 3.68 1.99 24.94
N ARG A 267 2.83 1.44 24.08
CA ARG A 267 1.82 0.44 24.44
C ARG A 267 1.54 -0.49 23.28
N ILE A 268 1.66 -1.79 23.52
CA ILE A 268 1.25 -2.81 22.54
C ILE A 268 -0.22 -3.17 22.74
N TYR A 269 -0.99 -3.18 21.65
CA TYR A 269 -2.36 -3.70 21.64
C TYR A 269 -2.62 -4.50 20.35
N THR A 270 -3.83 -5.07 20.24
CA THR A 270 -4.24 -5.87 19.08
C THR A 270 -5.56 -5.39 18.52
N ILE A 271 -5.66 -5.29 17.19
CA ILE A 271 -6.88 -4.83 16.50
C ILE A 271 -7.79 -5.98 16.05
N GLY A 272 -7.27 -7.20 16.05
CA GLY A 272 -8.00 -8.38 15.61
C GLY A 272 -7.09 -9.58 15.48
N ARG A 273 -7.54 -10.56 14.69
CA ARG A 273 -6.78 -11.77 14.36
C ARG A 273 -6.89 -12.05 12.87
N SER A 274 -5.83 -12.60 12.30
CA SER A 274 -5.82 -13.17 10.97
C SER A 274 -6.69 -14.42 10.92
N TYR A 275 -6.87 -14.95 9.71
CA TYR A 275 -7.62 -16.19 9.51
C TYR A 275 -7.06 -17.36 10.33
N THR A 276 -5.73 -17.55 10.35
CA THR A 276 -5.10 -18.64 11.12
C THR A 276 -5.04 -18.36 12.63
N GLY A 277 -5.52 -17.18 13.07
CA GLY A 277 -5.64 -16.82 14.48
C GLY A 277 -4.48 -15.98 15.03
N LEU A 278 -3.53 -15.57 14.19
CA LEU A 278 -2.43 -14.68 14.56
C LEU A 278 -2.99 -13.29 14.87
N LYS A 279 -2.63 -12.74 16.03
CA LYS A 279 -3.05 -11.38 16.42
C LYS A 279 -2.37 -10.34 15.54
N LEU A 280 -3.14 -9.36 15.07
CA LEU A 280 -2.64 -8.16 14.41
C LEU A 280 -2.20 -7.17 15.49
N TYR A 281 -0.90 -7.09 15.74
CA TYR A 281 -0.31 -6.25 16.79
C TYR A 281 -0.03 -4.84 16.30
N VAL A 282 -0.35 -3.85 17.13
CA VAL A 282 -0.02 -2.45 16.88
C VAL A 282 0.85 -1.94 18.03
N MET A 283 1.91 -1.20 17.69
CA MET A 283 2.68 -0.41 18.64
C MET A 283 2.11 1.00 18.68
N GLU A 284 1.57 1.41 19.82
CA GLU A 284 1.25 2.80 20.12
C GLU A 284 2.49 3.49 20.70
N ILE A 285 2.80 4.71 20.23
CA ILE A 285 3.88 5.55 20.75
C ILE A 285 3.32 6.97 20.98
N SER A 286 3.36 7.46 22.22
CA SER A 286 2.91 8.80 22.67
C SER A 286 3.48 9.04 24.07
N ASP A 287 3.57 10.29 24.54
CA ASP A 287 3.91 10.57 25.94
C ASP A 287 2.79 10.21 26.94
N ASN A 288 1.56 9.96 26.46
CA ASN A 288 0.42 9.49 27.27
C ASN A 288 -0.25 8.24 26.66
N PRO A 289 0.46 7.09 26.59
CA PRO A 289 -0.01 5.92 25.88
C PRO A 289 -1.32 5.36 26.48
N GLY A 290 -2.27 5.14 25.60
CA GLY A 290 -3.58 4.55 25.80
C GLY A 290 -4.72 5.55 25.93
N LYS A 291 -4.44 6.84 25.80
CA LYS A 291 -5.42 7.90 25.93
C LYS A 291 -5.25 8.91 24.79
N HIS A 292 -6.36 9.25 24.16
CA HIS A 292 -6.43 10.39 23.25
C HIS A 292 -6.38 11.70 24.05
N GLU A 293 -5.51 12.64 23.65
CA GLU A 293 -5.42 13.97 24.24
C GLU A 293 -6.03 15.04 23.34
N LEU A 294 -6.72 16.00 23.96
CA LEU A 294 -7.47 17.04 23.23
C LEU A 294 -6.53 17.85 22.32
N GLY A 295 -6.74 17.75 21.00
CA GLY A 295 -5.97 18.46 19.99
C GLY A 295 -4.63 17.81 19.60
N GLU A 296 -4.32 16.62 20.15
CA GLU A 296 -3.23 15.74 19.73
C GLU A 296 -3.72 14.90 18.53
N PRO A 297 -3.13 15.07 17.33
CA PRO A 297 -3.49 14.25 16.18
C PRO A 297 -3.07 12.79 16.33
N GLU A 298 -3.90 11.91 15.78
CA GLU A 298 -3.63 10.48 15.69
C GLU A 298 -3.05 10.16 14.31
N PHE A 299 -1.86 9.54 14.27
CA PHE A 299 -1.16 9.13 13.07
C PHE A 299 -1.05 7.60 13.01
N ARG A 300 -1.03 7.00 11.81
CA ARG A 300 -0.67 5.59 11.66
C ARG A 300 0.20 5.26 10.45
N TYR A 301 1.01 4.21 10.60
CA TYR A 301 1.57 3.46 9.48
C TYR A 301 1.04 2.03 9.47
N VAL A 302 0.78 1.52 8.27
CA VAL A 302 0.39 0.13 8.03
C VAL A 302 1.39 -0.51 7.06
N ALA A 303 1.86 -1.71 7.37
CA ALA A 303 2.73 -2.46 6.47
C ALA A 303 2.31 -3.93 6.37
N GLY A 304 2.88 -4.61 5.38
CA GLY A 304 2.67 -6.05 5.17
C GLY A 304 1.21 -6.38 4.92
N MET A 305 0.47 -5.55 4.18
CA MET A 305 -0.85 -5.94 3.68
C MET A 305 -0.71 -7.00 2.59
N HIS A 306 0.30 -6.90 1.74
CA HIS A 306 0.79 -8.04 0.98
C HIS A 306 1.90 -8.69 1.78
N GLY A 307 1.75 -9.98 2.11
CA GLY A 307 2.64 -10.64 3.07
C GLY A 307 4.07 -10.80 2.55
N ASN A 308 4.26 -10.85 1.24
CA ASN A 308 5.57 -10.91 0.58
C ASN A 308 6.18 -9.55 0.27
N GLU A 309 5.52 -8.44 0.62
CA GLU A 309 6.05 -7.08 0.51
C GLU A 309 6.63 -6.68 1.87
N VAL A 310 7.86 -7.16 2.12
CA VAL A 310 8.43 -7.31 3.46
C VAL A 310 9.12 -6.05 3.96
N LEU A 311 9.69 -5.22 3.08
CA LEU A 311 10.51 -4.08 3.51
C LEU A 311 9.76 -3.15 4.47
N GLY A 312 8.50 -2.82 4.17
CA GLY A 312 7.68 -1.98 5.04
C GLY A 312 7.51 -2.56 6.46
N ARG A 313 7.39 -3.88 6.60
CA ARG A 313 7.28 -4.55 7.91
C ARG A 313 8.53 -4.30 8.73
N GLU A 314 9.70 -4.55 8.15
CA GLU A 314 10.99 -4.42 8.85
C GLU A 314 11.29 -2.95 9.16
N LEU A 315 11.01 -2.01 8.24
CA LEU A 315 11.14 -0.58 8.48
C LEU A 315 10.30 -0.10 9.67
N LEU A 316 9.07 -0.61 9.86
CA LEU A 316 8.27 -0.26 11.03
C LEU A 316 8.84 -0.84 12.33
N LEU A 317 9.44 -2.03 12.31
CA LEU A 317 10.14 -2.59 13.48
C LEU A 317 11.42 -1.82 13.80
N ASN A 318 12.16 -1.35 12.78
CA ASN A 318 13.31 -0.48 12.95
C ASN A 318 12.90 0.90 13.48
N LEU A 319 11.80 1.49 12.97
CA LEU A 319 11.26 2.76 13.44
C LEU A 319 10.86 2.73 14.91
N MET A 320 10.22 1.65 15.37
CA MET A 320 9.88 1.46 16.80
C MET A 320 11.13 1.46 17.68
N GLN A 321 12.19 0.78 17.25
CA GLN A 321 13.47 0.75 17.97
C GLN A 321 14.15 2.13 17.97
N TYR A 322 14.19 2.78 16.80
CA TYR A 322 14.80 4.09 16.61
C TYR A 322 14.13 5.15 17.48
N ILE A 323 12.79 5.27 17.45
CA ILE A 323 12.06 6.26 18.26
C ILE A 323 12.33 6.05 19.75
N CYS A 324 12.28 4.81 20.25
CA CYS A 324 12.57 4.52 21.65
C CYS A 324 14.01 4.88 22.05
N ARG A 325 14.99 4.55 21.20
CA ARG A 325 16.41 4.84 21.42
C ARG A 325 16.66 6.34 21.44
N GLU A 326 16.23 7.06 20.41
CA GLU A 326 16.46 8.49 20.25
C GLU A 326 15.73 9.31 21.32
N TYR A 327 14.52 8.89 21.71
CA TYR A 327 13.80 9.49 22.82
C TYR A 327 14.60 9.40 24.13
N ASN A 328 15.13 8.21 24.45
CA ASN A 328 15.96 7.99 25.64
C ASN A 328 17.30 8.73 25.59
N GLN A 329 17.82 8.99 24.40
CA GLN A 329 19.06 9.76 24.19
C GLN A 329 18.85 11.27 24.24
N GLY A 330 17.60 11.75 24.33
CA GLY A 330 17.30 13.17 24.42
C GLY A 330 17.17 13.89 23.07
N ASN A 331 16.99 13.15 21.97
CA ASN A 331 16.80 13.75 20.65
C ASN A 331 15.53 14.60 20.61
N GLN A 332 15.69 15.92 20.47
CA GLN A 332 14.58 16.87 20.60
C GLN A 332 13.52 16.71 19.50
N ARG A 333 13.91 16.31 18.29
CA ARG A 333 12.97 16.07 17.19
C ARG A 333 12.02 14.92 17.54
N VAL A 334 12.58 13.80 17.99
CA VAL A 334 11.82 12.59 18.36
C VAL A 334 10.99 12.84 19.62
N ILE A 335 11.53 13.53 20.64
CA ILE A 335 10.77 13.89 21.84
C ILE A 335 9.56 14.76 21.49
N GLN A 336 9.74 15.76 20.63
CA GLN A 336 8.63 16.62 20.22
C GLN A 336 7.59 15.85 19.42
N LEU A 337 8.02 14.98 18.50
CA LEU A 337 7.13 14.14 17.71
C LEU A 337 6.26 13.23 18.60
N VAL A 338 6.87 12.55 19.57
CA VAL A 338 6.16 11.63 20.51
C VAL A 338 5.23 12.38 21.46
N LYS A 339 5.54 13.64 21.80
CA LYS A 339 4.74 14.47 22.69
C LYS A 339 3.54 15.12 21.99
N ASP A 340 3.70 15.45 20.71
CA ASP A 340 2.68 16.18 19.97
C ASP A 340 1.82 15.27 19.09
N THR A 341 2.20 13.99 18.91
CA THR A 341 1.51 13.01 18.07
C THR A 341 1.33 11.70 18.79
N ARG A 342 0.14 11.13 18.63
CA ARG A 342 -0.12 9.75 19.01
C ARG A 342 0.03 8.84 17.79
N ILE A 343 1.12 8.08 17.79
CA ILE A 343 1.60 7.30 16.65
C ILE A 343 1.18 5.84 16.81
N HIS A 344 0.61 5.25 15.75
CA HIS A 344 0.23 3.85 15.73
C HIS A 344 0.87 3.08 14.58
N LEU A 345 1.69 2.08 14.88
CA LEU A 345 2.46 1.32 13.89
C LEU A 345 1.95 -0.12 13.82
N LEU A 346 1.35 -0.51 12.68
CA LEU A 346 0.93 -1.88 12.37
C LEU A 346 1.94 -2.52 11.40
N PRO A 347 2.95 -3.28 11.90
CA PRO A 347 4.01 -3.84 11.06
C PRO A 347 3.54 -4.95 10.11
N SER A 348 2.41 -5.60 10.40
CA SER A 348 1.92 -6.70 9.57
C SER A 348 0.40 -6.81 9.66
N MET A 349 -0.26 -6.34 8.61
CA MET A 349 -1.70 -6.55 8.40
C MET A 349 -2.01 -7.98 7.97
N ASN A 350 -1.15 -8.60 7.14
CA ASN A 350 -1.23 -9.99 6.66
C ASN A 350 -0.13 -10.88 7.26
N PRO A 351 -0.20 -11.25 8.55
CA PRO A 351 0.81 -12.12 9.13
C PRO A 351 0.78 -13.54 8.53
N ASP A 352 -0.38 -14.03 8.07
CA ASP A 352 -0.51 -15.36 7.48
C ASP A 352 0.24 -15.47 6.14
N GLY A 353 0.05 -14.48 5.27
CA GLY A 353 0.78 -14.38 4.00
C GLY A 353 2.28 -14.20 4.22
N TYR A 354 2.66 -13.40 5.22
CA TYR A 354 4.08 -13.20 5.56
C TYR A 354 4.76 -14.49 6.01
N GLU A 355 4.16 -15.28 6.91
CA GLU A 355 4.78 -16.55 7.33
C GLU A 355 4.97 -17.50 6.15
N THR A 356 4.03 -17.50 5.19
CA THR A 356 4.14 -18.30 3.95
C THR A 356 5.33 -17.85 3.08
N ALA A 357 5.54 -16.55 2.91
CA ALA A 357 6.68 -16.03 2.17
C ALA A 357 8.00 -16.26 2.93
N TYR A 358 7.99 -16.01 4.25
CA TYR A 358 9.16 -16.15 5.13
C TYR A 358 9.68 -17.59 5.20
N GLU A 359 8.80 -18.59 5.26
CA GLU A 359 9.20 -20.01 5.22
C GLU A 359 9.95 -20.39 3.93
N LYS A 360 9.66 -19.69 2.83
CA LYS A 360 10.32 -19.91 1.54
C LYS A 360 11.64 -19.16 1.42
N GLY A 361 11.73 -17.94 1.97
CA GLY A 361 12.89 -17.05 1.91
C GLY A 361 12.75 -15.95 0.84
N SER A 362 13.55 -14.89 0.99
CA SER A 362 13.50 -13.65 0.19
C SER A 362 13.52 -13.92 -1.32
N GLU A 363 14.52 -14.65 -1.80
CA GLU A 363 14.73 -14.85 -3.23
C GLU A 363 13.80 -15.91 -3.82
N LEU A 364 13.21 -16.76 -2.97
CA LEU A 364 12.49 -17.96 -3.40
C LEU A 364 10.97 -17.85 -3.26
N SER A 365 10.46 -16.85 -2.55
CA SER A 365 9.01 -16.57 -2.52
C SER A 365 8.48 -16.11 -3.88
N GLY A 366 9.34 -15.52 -4.71
CA GLY A 366 8.93 -14.95 -6.00
C GLY A 366 7.87 -13.86 -5.86
N TRP A 367 7.18 -13.56 -6.96
CA TRP A 367 6.31 -12.38 -7.04
C TRP A 367 4.97 -12.48 -6.28
N ALA A 368 4.45 -13.70 -6.08
CA ALA A 368 3.07 -13.92 -5.63
C ALA A 368 2.90 -14.75 -4.33
N LEU A 369 3.88 -15.60 -3.96
CA LEU A 369 3.72 -16.47 -2.80
C LEU A 369 3.68 -15.62 -1.52
N GLY A 370 2.57 -15.70 -0.78
CA GLY A 370 2.37 -14.91 0.44
C GLY A 370 1.77 -13.51 0.23
N ARG A 371 1.49 -13.11 -1.03
CA ARG A 371 0.80 -11.84 -1.32
C ARG A 371 -0.60 -11.79 -0.69
N TYR A 372 -1.40 -12.79 -0.98
CA TYR A 372 -2.82 -12.86 -0.59
C TYR A 372 -2.98 -13.22 0.89
N SER A 373 -4.15 -12.93 1.45
CA SER A 373 -4.57 -13.52 2.74
C SER A 373 -4.62 -15.05 2.65
N PHE A 374 -4.74 -15.73 3.79
CA PHE A 374 -4.86 -17.19 3.84
C PHE A 374 -6.01 -17.73 2.95
N GLU A 375 -7.09 -16.96 2.82
CA GLU A 375 -8.26 -17.33 2.01
C GLU A 375 -8.09 -17.02 0.51
N GLY A 376 -6.92 -16.52 0.08
CA GLY A 376 -6.64 -16.14 -1.31
C GLY A 376 -7.26 -14.81 -1.72
N ILE A 377 -7.61 -13.95 -0.76
CA ILE A 377 -8.18 -12.61 -1.01
C ILE A 377 -7.03 -11.58 -1.04
N ASP A 378 -6.99 -10.74 -2.07
CA ASP A 378 -6.14 -9.55 -2.09
C ASP A 378 -6.75 -8.48 -1.20
N MET A 379 -6.08 -8.16 -0.09
CA MET A 379 -6.63 -7.23 0.89
C MET A 379 -6.73 -5.80 0.37
N ASN A 380 -5.92 -5.41 -0.62
CA ASN A 380 -6.02 -4.07 -1.23
C ASN A 380 -7.14 -3.97 -2.29
N HIS A 381 -7.92 -5.04 -2.48
CA HIS A 381 -9.17 -5.05 -3.23
C HIS A 381 -10.37 -5.45 -2.36
N ASN A 382 -10.18 -5.52 -1.03
CA ASN A 382 -11.18 -6.09 -0.14
C ASN A 382 -11.93 -5.06 0.71
N PHE A 383 -11.53 -3.78 0.72
CA PHE A 383 -12.29 -2.72 1.38
C PHE A 383 -13.58 -2.40 0.59
N PRO A 384 -14.62 -1.83 1.23
CA PRO A 384 -15.82 -1.40 0.52
C PRO A 384 -15.45 -0.36 -0.54
N ASP A 385 -15.85 -0.60 -1.79
CA ASP A 385 -15.76 0.39 -2.85
C ASP A 385 -16.79 1.52 -2.60
N LEU A 386 -16.32 2.56 -1.91
CA LEU A 386 -17.11 3.75 -1.61
C LEU A 386 -17.08 4.78 -2.75
N ASN A 387 -16.14 4.64 -3.69
CA ASN A 387 -15.97 5.54 -4.83
C ASN A 387 -17.21 5.49 -5.73
N ASN A 388 -17.59 4.29 -6.16
CA ASN A 388 -18.75 4.10 -7.01
C ASN A 388 -20.05 4.51 -6.30
N ILE A 389 -20.19 4.21 -5.00
CA ILE A 389 -21.33 4.67 -4.19
C ILE A 389 -21.42 6.19 -4.17
N MET A 390 -20.29 6.87 -3.98
CA MET A 390 -20.23 8.32 -3.98
C MET A 390 -20.64 8.89 -5.34
N TRP A 391 -20.06 8.38 -6.42
CA TRP A 391 -20.27 8.89 -7.77
C TRP A 391 -21.72 8.65 -8.23
N ASP A 392 -22.26 7.45 -8.02
CA ASP A 392 -23.67 7.14 -8.30
C ASP A 392 -24.61 8.11 -7.57
N ALA A 393 -24.36 8.37 -6.29
CA ALA A 393 -25.15 9.31 -5.50
C ALA A 393 -25.03 10.75 -6.04
N GLN A 394 -23.85 11.16 -6.49
CA GLN A 394 -23.62 12.49 -7.09
C GLN A 394 -24.31 12.65 -8.45
N GLU A 395 -24.38 11.59 -9.25
CA GLU A 395 -25.02 11.60 -10.56
C GLU A 395 -26.55 11.61 -10.45
N LEU A 396 -27.11 10.81 -9.55
CA LEU A 396 -28.56 10.70 -9.34
C LEU A 396 -29.15 11.90 -8.58
N ALA A 397 -28.33 12.69 -7.89
CA ALA A 397 -28.82 13.77 -7.04
C ALA A 397 -29.33 14.99 -7.82
N ILE A 398 -30.62 15.30 -7.65
CA ILE A 398 -31.25 16.55 -8.11
C ILE A 398 -30.52 17.78 -7.53
N ASN A 399 -29.98 17.66 -6.31
CA ASN A 399 -29.14 18.68 -5.70
C ASN A 399 -27.86 18.06 -5.15
N LYS A 400 -26.78 18.17 -5.93
CA LYS A 400 -25.44 17.67 -5.59
C LYS A 400 -24.93 18.17 -4.23
N ARG A 401 -25.38 19.34 -3.75
CA ARG A 401 -24.99 19.88 -2.43
C ARG A 401 -25.58 19.10 -1.23
N ARG A 402 -26.49 18.15 -1.47
CA ARG A 402 -27.09 17.30 -0.42
C ARG A 402 -26.50 15.89 -0.37
N VAL A 403 -25.60 15.56 -1.29
CA VAL A 403 -24.91 14.26 -1.32
C VAL A 403 -23.77 14.32 -0.31
N SER A 404 -23.60 13.24 0.47
CA SER A 404 -22.48 13.14 1.39
C SER A 404 -21.18 13.06 0.59
N ASN A 405 -20.18 13.81 1.02
CA ASN A 405 -18.85 13.84 0.43
C ASN A 405 -17.75 13.36 1.41
N HIS A 406 -18.18 12.83 2.55
CA HIS A 406 -17.35 12.32 3.65
C HIS A 406 -18.17 11.31 4.45
N TYR A 407 -17.51 10.42 5.20
CA TYR A 407 -18.15 9.38 6.02
C TYR A 407 -19.26 8.65 5.25
N ILE A 408 -18.94 8.20 4.05
CA ILE A 408 -19.88 7.46 3.19
C ILE A 408 -20.17 6.13 3.90
N PRO A 409 -21.45 5.82 4.20
CA PRO A 409 -21.76 4.62 4.96
C PRO A 409 -21.35 3.36 4.19
N MET A 410 -20.81 2.38 4.90
CA MET A 410 -20.53 1.07 4.32
C MET A 410 -21.85 0.40 3.89
N PRO A 411 -21.87 -0.32 2.76
CA PRO A 411 -23.02 -1.10 2.36
C PRO A 411 -23.43 -2.15 3.40
N GLU A 412 -24.73 -2.36 3.56
CA GLU A 412 -25.27 -3.36 4.49
C GLU A 412 -24.79 -4.78 4.20
N TYR A 413 -24.56 -5.13 2.93
CA TYR A 413 -24.02 -6.44 2.57
C TYR A 413 -22.62 -6.66 3.17
N TYR A 414 -21.84 -5.62 3.38
CA TYR A 414 -20.46 -5.72 3.86
C TYR A 414 -20.38 -6.16 5.33
N THR A 415 -21.43 -5.90 6.11
CA THR A 415 -21.56 -6.36 7.50
C THR A 415 -22.21 -7.74 7.61
N SER A 416 -22.63 -8.33 6.49
CA SER A 416 -23.14 -9.72 6.45
C SER A 416 -22.05 -10.73 6.79
N THR A 417 -22.44 -11.82 7.45
CA THR A 417 -21.58 -12.98 7.70
C THR A 417 -21.25 -13.76 6.43
N GLU A 418 -22.03 -13.57 5.36
CA GLU A 418 -21.83 -14.21 4.06
C GLU A 418 -20.91 -13.41 3.12
N ALA A 419 -20.54 -12.19 3.49
CA ALA A 419 -19.67 -11.35 2.65
C ALA A 419 -18.21 -11.84 2.71
N LEU A 420 -17.59 -11.95 1.54
CA LEU A 420 -16.19 -12.32 1.37
C LEU A 420 -15.27 -11.16 1.76
N VAL A 421 -15.12 -10.97 3.07
CA VAL A 421 -14.25 -9.95 3.66
C VAL A 421 -13.30 -10.61 4.64
N ALA A 422 -12.01 -10.47 4.38
CA ALA A 422 -10.94 -11.03 5.19
C ALA A 422 -11.04 -10.51 6.64
N PRO A 423 -10.77 -11.35 7.66
CA PRO A 423 -10.83 -10.93 9.05
C PRO A 423 -9.86 -9.78 9.37
N GLU A 424 -8.73 -9.72 8.68
CA GLU A 424 -7.74 -8.64 8.72
C GLU A 424 -8.36 -7.31 8.27
N THR A 425 -9.05 -7.29 7.13
CA THR A 425 -9.74 -6.11 6.61
C THR A 425 -10.81 -5.62 7.58
N ARG A 426 -11.61 -6.54 8.18
CA ARG A 426 -12.59 -6.16 9.21
C ARG A 426 -11.94 -5.54 10.45
N ALA A 427 -10.82 -6.10 10.89
CA ALA A 427 -10.07 -5.59 12.04
C ALA A 427 -9.54 -4.17 11.79
N VAL A 428 -8.99 -3.93 10.59
CA VAL A 428 -8.47 -2.61 10.19
C VAL A 428 -9.61 -1.59 10.04
N ILE A 429 -10.76 -1.97 9.45
CA ILE A 429 -11.94 -1.09 9.36
C ILE A 429 -12.44 -0.68 10.76
N SER A 430 -12.56 -1.63 11.69
CA SER A 430 -12.95 -1.31 13.08
C SER A 430 -11.95 -0.34 13.71
N TRP A 431 -10.66 -0.60 13.52
CA TRP A 431 -9.60 0.24 14.06
C TRP A 431 -9.62 1.67 13.49
N MET A 432 -9.90 1.83 12.19
CA MET A 432 -10.11 3.13 11.53
C MET A 432 -11.31 3.90 12.07
N GLN A 433 -12.33 3.20 12.57
CA GLN A 433 -13.54 3.82 13.14
C GLN A 433 -13.36 4.18 14.62
N ASP A 434 -12.51 3.45 15.34
CA ASP A 434 -12.31 3.61 16.79
C ASP A 434 -11.36 4.77 17.15
N ILE A 435 -10.41 5.10 16.28
CA ILE A 435 -9.41 6.15 16.51
C ILE A 435 -9.57 7.26 15.46
N PRO A 436 -9.57 8.55 15.86
CA PRO A 436 -9.74 9.67 14.93
C PRO A 436 -8.46 9.95 14.14
N PHE A 437 -8.00 8.99 13.34
CA PHE A 437 -6.82 9.13 12.49
C PHE A 437 -6.93 10.33 11.55
N VAL A 438 -5.85 11.09 11.47
CA VAL A 438 -5.72 12.31 10.65
C VAL A 438 -4.91 12.04 9.39
N LEU A 439 -3.77 11.36 9.55
CA LEU A 439 -2.84 11.05 8.47
C LEU A 439 -2.36 9.61 8.60
N SER A 440 -2.19 8.96 7.46
CA SER A 440 -1.74 7.58 7.35
C SER A 440 -0.93 7.35 6.10
N ALA A 441 -0.11 6.31 6.10
CA ALA A 441 0.42 5.73 4.87
C ALA A 441 0.50 4.20 5.01
N ASN A 442 0.23 3.50 3.92
CA ASN A 442 0.49 2.07 3.82
C ASN A 442 1.71 1.78 2.95
N LEU A 443 2.52 0.83 3.40
CA LEU A 443 3.84 0.53 2.86
C LEU A 443 3.81 -0.78 2.07
N HIS A 444 4.25 -0.70 0.82
CA HIS A 444 4.23 -1.75 -0.19
C HIS A 444 5.62 -1.96 -0.81
N GLY A 445 5.73 -2.97 -1.67
CA GLY A 445 6.93 -3.25 -2.45
C GLY A 445 6.60 -3.84 -3.82
N GLY A 446 7.56 -3.71 -4.74
CA GLY A 446 7.47 -4.15 -6.12
C GLY A 446 7.76 -3.03 -7.11
N GLU A 447 7.62 -1.78 -6.69
CA GLU A 447 7.95 -0.57 -7.46
C GLU A 447 8.61 0.47 -6.55
N LEU A 448 8.97 1.63 -7.13
CA LEU A 448 9.59 2.73 -6.38
C LEU A 448 8.94 4.08 -6.72
N VAL A 449 7.75 4.30 -6.13
CA VAL A 449 6.86 5.44 -6.35
C VAL A 449 5.94 5.68 -5.14
N VAL A 450 5.43 6.90 -4.99
CA VAL A 450 4.36 7.19 -4.02
C VAL A 450 3.05 7.44 -4.74
N THR A 451 2.02 6.65 -4.44
CA THR A 451 0.71 6.80 -5.05
C THR A 451 -0.26 7.50 -4.11
N TYR A 452 -1.22 8.23 -4.66
CA TYR A 452 -2.22 8.96 -3.88
C TYR A 452 -3.63 8.87 -4.49
N PRO A 453 -4.68 8.99 -3.65
CA PRO A 453 -6.07 8.88 -4.08
C PRO A 453 -6.48 9.78 -5.25
N PHE A 454 -7.52 9.40 -6.02
CA PHE A 454 -8.20 8.10 -5.91
C PHE A 454 -7.42 6.97 -6.60
N ASP A 455 -7.55 5.76 -6.08
CA ASP A 455 -7.02 4.54 -6.70
C ASP A 455 -8.01 3.93 -7.69
N CYS A 456 -9.31 4.20 -7.53
CA CYS A 456 -10.35 3.74 -8.46
C CYS A 456 -10.61 4.76 -9.57
N THR A 457 -10.76 4.27 -10.80
CA THR A 457 -11.24 5.04 -11.97
C THR A 457 -12.77 5.07 -12.06
N ARG A 458 -13.32 6.06 -12.75
CA ARG A 458 -14.73 6.01 -13.17
C ARG A 458 -14.94 5.01 -14.32
N ASP A 459 -16.14 4.43 -14.39
CA ASP A 459 -16.61 3.59 -15.50
C ASP A 459 -15.68 2.39 -15.87
N TRP A 460 -14.90 1.88 -14.92
CA TRP A 460 -13.99 0.73 -15.10
C TRP A 460 -12.91 0.93 -16.18
N ILE A 461 -12.52 2.18 -16.45
CA ILE A 461 -11.38 2.47 -17.33
C ILE A 461 -10.10 1.91 -16.69
N PRO A 462 -9.19 1.25 -17.42
CA PRO A 462 -8.01 0.64 -16.79
C PRO A 462 -7.05 1.64 -16.12
N ARG A 463 -6.85 2.81 -16.75
CA ARG A 463 -5.99 3.91 -16.28
C ARG A 463 -6.61 5.27 -16.60
N GLN A 464 -6.76 6.12 -15.60
CA GLN A 464 -7.20 7.51 -15.74
C GLN A 464 -6.93 8.32 -14.47
N ASP A 465 -6.25 9.46 -14.59
CA ASP A 465 -6.16 10.47 -13.52
C ASP A 465 -7.54 10.81 -12.93
N THR A 466 -7.75 10.41 -11.68
CA THR A 466 -9.00 10.54 -10.94
C THR A 466 -8.75 11.30 -9.63
N PRO A 467 -8.63 12.64 -9.69
CA PRO A 467 -8.21 13.44 -8.54
C PRO A 467 -9.29 13.53 -7.45
N THR A 468 -8.85 13.60 -6.19
CA THR A 468 -9.73 13.94 -5.06
C THR A 468 -10.03 15.44 -4.97
N ALA A 469 -10.96 15.80 -4.09
CA ALA A 469 -11.19 17.20 -3.73
C ALA A 469 -9.99 17.86 -3.04
N ASP A 470 -9.08 17.06 -2.46
CA ASP A 470 -7.88 17.48 -1.73
C ASP A 470 -6.58 17.14 -2.49
N ASN A 471 -6.67 17.00 -3.82
CA ASN A 471 -5.58 16.56 -4.70
C ASN A 471 -4.27 17.33 -4.50
N ASP A 472 -4.32 18.65 -4.38
CA ASP A 472 -3.12 19.48 -4.18
C ASP A 472 -2.40 19.16 -2.87
N PHE A 473 -3.14 18.75 -1.83
CA PHE A 473 -2.54 18.35 -0.56
C PHE A 473 -2.03 16.92 -0.61
N PHE A 474 -2.72 16.01 -1.28
CA PHE A 474 -2.22 14.65 -1.52
C PHE A 474 -0.93 14.64 -2.33
N ARG A 475 -0.83 15.46 -3.38
CA ARG A 475 0.41 15.64 -4.15
C ARG A 475 1.54 16.14 -3.27
N TRP A 476 1.27 17.10 -2.38
CA TRP A 476 2.24 17.56 -1.38
C TRP A 476 2.72 16.42 -0.48
N LEU A 477 1.79 15.66 0.12
CA LEU A 477 2.11 14.51 0.98
C LEU A 477 2.96 13.47 0.26
N ALA A 478 2.59 13.13 -0.98
CA ALA A 478 3.34 12.20 -1.81
C ALA A 478 4.75 12.73 -2.13
N THR A 479 4.87 14.00 -2.49
CA THR A 479 6.16 14.65 -2.78
C THR A 479 7.06 14.68 -1.55
N VAL A 480 6.53 14.91 -0.34
CA VAL A 480 7.33 14.93 0.89
C VAL A 480 8.06 13.61 1.08
N TYR A 481 7.36 12.48 0.91
CA TYR A 481 8.01 11.17 1.03
C TYR A 481 8.98 10.94 -0.14
N ALA A 482 8.50 11.11 -1.38
CA ALA A 482 9.25 10.76 -2.58
C ALA A 482 10.56 11.56 -2.77
N SER A 483 10.55 12.84 -2.41
CA SER A 483 11.72 13.72 -2.56
C SER A 483 12.75 13.59 -1.45
N THR A 484 12.42 12.91 -0.36
CA THR A 484 13.31 12.72 0.80
C THR A 484 13.90 11.32 0.85
N ASN A 485 13.31 10.36 0.13
CA ASN A 485 13.88 9.03 0.00
C ASN A 485 15.09 9.07 -0.94
N LEU A 486 16.22 8.53 -0.47
CA LEU A 486 17.52 8.68 -1.15
C LEU A 486 17.56 8.04 -2.53
N VAL A 487 16.95 6.86 -2.70
CA VAL A 487 16.94 6.15 -3.98
C VAL A 487 15.82 6.66 -4.87
N MET A 488 14.64 6.94 -4.31
CA MET A 488 13.50 7.43 -5.06
C MET A 488 13.79 8.79 -5.69
N ALA A 489 14.43 9.70 -4.97
CA ALA A 489 14.80 11.02 -5.45
C ALA A 489 16.02 11.03 -6.40
N ASN A 490 16.74 9.91 -6.55
CA ASN A 490 17.92 9.85 -7.40
C ASN A 490 17.55 9.86 -8.89
N PRO A 491 17.95 10.89 -9.68
CA PRO A 491 17.64 10.94 -11.11
C PRO A 491 18.44 9.94 -11.96
N GLU A 492 19.51 9.35 -11.41
CA GLU A 492 20.35 8.36 -12.08
C GLU A 492 19.91 6.91 -11.76
N ARG A 493 18.81 6.73 -11.02
CA ARG A 493 18.31 5.40 -10.67
C ARG A 493 17.81 4.65 -11.92
N ARG A 494 17.95 3.33 -11.91
CA ARG A 494 17.32 2.45 -12.91
C ARG A 494 15.83 2.31 -12.61
N ILE A 495 15.01 2.23 -13.66
CA ILE A 495 13.59 1.85 -13.57
C ILE A 495 13.48 0.43 -12.98
N CYS A 496 12.44 0.11 -12.21
CA CYS A 496 12.23 -1.26 -11.70
C CYS A 496 11.92 -2.23 -12.84
N HIS A 497 10.72 -2.07 -13.44
CA HIS A 497 10.18 -3.00 -14.42
C HIS A 497 9.93 -2.36 -15.78
N SER A 498 8.89 -1.54 -15.93
CA SER A 498 8.49 -1.00 -17.25
C SER A 498 8.03 0.45 -17.24
N GLU A 499 7.60 0.98 -16.09
CA GLU A 499 7.07 2.35 -15.97
C GLU A 499 8.12 3.31 -15.38
N ASP A 500 8.37 4.42 -16.06
CA ASP A 500 9.34 5.43 -15.61
C ASP A 500 8.68 6.53 -14.77
N PHE A 501 8.61 6.30 -13.47
CA PHE A 501 8.01 7.26 -12.54
C PHE A 501 8.82 8.57 -12.35
N LEU A 502 10.06 8.66 -12.82
CA LEU A 502 10.81 9.94 -12.79
C LEU A 502 10.11 11.01 -13.62
N GLN A 503 9.44 10.61 -14.71
CA GLN A 503 8.63 11.51 -15.55
C GLN A 503 7.46 12.14 -14.79
N HIS A 504 7.05 11.51 -13.69
CA HIS A 504 5.98 11.95 -12.81
C HIS A 504 6.49 12.57 -11.50
N ASN A 505 7.80 12.85 -11.39
CA ASN A 505 8.47 13.26 -10.14
C ASN A 505 8.26 12.25 -9.00
N ASN A 506 8.20 10.96 -9.34
CA ASN A 506 8.09 9.83 -8.41
C ASN A 506 6.79 9.82 -7.58
N ILE A 507 5.77 10.54 -8.05
CA ILE A 507 4.42 10.50 -7.50
C ILE A 507 3.41 10.26 -8.61
N ILE A 508 2.33 9.53 -8.33
CA ILE A 508 1.28 9.30 -9.33
C ILE A 508 -0.09 9.16 -8.66
N ASN A 509 -1.15 9.59 -9.34
CA ASN A 509 -2.50 9.27 -8.90
C ASN A 509 -2.72 7.75 -9.07
N GLY A 510 -3.25 7.06 -8.05
CA GLY A 510 -3.37 5.60 -8.08
C GLY A 510 -4.11 5.09 -9.32
N ALA A 511 -5.27 5.69 -9.61
CA ALA A 511 -6.09 5.35 -10.78
C ALA A 511 -5.42 5.65 -12.13
N ASP A 512 -4.47 6.59 -12.20
CA ASP A 512 -3.68 6.90 -13.40
C ASP A 512 -2.60 5.85 -13.66
N TRP A 513 -2.09 5.21 -12.61
CA TRP A 513 -1.18 4.08 -12.71
C TRP A 513 -1.93 2.79 -13.05
N HIS A 514 -2.89 2.39 -12.22
CA HIS A 514 -3.82 1.29 -12.48
C HIS A 514 -5.00 1.33 -11.51
N THR A 515 -6.20 1.00 -12.00
CA THR A 515 -7.41 1.04 -11.18
C THR A 515 -7.45 -0.03 -10.08
N VAL A 516 -7.64 0.37 -8.82
CA VAL A 516 -7.76 -0.51 -7.65
C VAL A 516 -9.07 -0.21 -6.90
N PRO A 517 -10.20 -0.79 -7.33
CA PRO A 517 -11.44 -0.69 -6.56
C PRO A 517 -11.32 -1.45 -5.24
N GLY A 518 -11.84 -0.85 -4.17
CA GLY A 518 -11.77 -1.45 -2.83
C GLY A 518 -10.41 -1.32 -2.15
N SER A 519 -9.66 -0.26 -2.48
CA SER A 519 -8.37 0.05 -1.83
C SER A 519 -8.54 0.59 -0.41
N MET A 520 -7.49 0.40 0.40
CA MET A 520 -7.45 0.92 1.75
C MET A 520 -7.34 2.46 1.81
N ASN A 521 -6.66 3.07 0.83
CA ASN A 521 -6.49 4.52 0.74
C ASN A 521 -7.83 5.22 0.55
N ASP A 522 -8.57 4.80 -0.48
CA ASP A 522 -9.84 5.42 -0.86
C ASP A 522 -10.88 5.22 0.23
N PHE A 523 -10.89 4.04 0.88
CA PHE A 523 -11.73 3.80 2.04
C PHE A 523 -11.39 4.74 3.21
N SER A 524 -10.11 4.94 3.52
CA SER A 524 -9.68 5.84 4.59
C SER A 524 -10.20 7.26 4.36
N TYR A 525 -10.02 7.78 3.15
CA TYR A 525 -10.47 9.13 2.78
C TYR A 525 -12.00 9.28 2.71
N LEU A 526 -12.72 8.28 2.19
CA LEU A 526 -14.16 8.38 1.99
C LEU A 526 -14.99 8.03 3.24
N HIS A 527 -14.48 7.16 4.11
CA HIS A 527 -15.21 6.67 5.29
C HIS A 527 -14.82 7.38 6.58
N THR A 528 -13.62 7.98 6.65
CA THR A 528 -13.09 8.59 7.88
C THR A 528 -12.60 10.03 7.62
N ASN A 529 -11.84 10.61 8.57
CA ASN A 529 -11.11 11.86 8.36
C ASN A 529 -9.69 11.65 7.80
N CYS A 530 -9.21 10.41 7.79
CA CYS A 530 -7.82 10.09 7.58
C CYS A 530 -7.42 10.25 6.11
N PHE A 531 -6.37 11.01 5.86
CA PHE A 531 -5.73 11.05 4.53
C PHE A 531 -4.69 9.94 4.49
N GLU A 532 -4.77 9.07 3.48
CA GLU A 532 -3.86 7.94 3.33
C GLU A 532 -3.26 7.91 1.93
N ILE A 533 -1.96 7.60 1.86
CA ILE A 533 -1.21 7.34 0.62
C ILE A 533 -0.62 5.94 0.65
N THR A 534 -0.23 5.42 -0.52
CA THR A 534 0.55 4.19 -0.64
C THR A 534 1.98 4.54 -1.04
N VAL A 535 2.95 3.92 -0.37
CA VAL A 535 4.37 4.07 -0.65
C VAL A 535 4.92 2.73 -1.12
N GLU A 536 5.36 2.67 -2.37
CA GLU A 536 6.13 1.55 -2.94
C GLU A 536 7.62 1.78 -2.62
N LEU A 537 8.18 0.93 -1.75
CA LEU A 537 9.45 1.19 -1.09
C LEU A 537 10.69 0.68 -1.85
N SER A 538 10.53 -0.35 -2.69
CA SER A 538 11.63 -1.07 -3.33
C SER A 538 11.14 -1.90 -4.51
N CYS A 539 11.99 -2.06 -5.54
CA CYS A 539 11.70 -2.95 -6.68
C CYS A 539 11.59 -4.43 -6.26
N ASP A 540 12.47 -4.84 -5.35
CA ASP A 540 12.43 -6.15 -4.69
C ASP A 540 11.36 -6.13 -3.60
N LYS A 541 10.39 -7.05 -3.67
CA LYS A 541 9.32 -7.14 -2.67
C LYS A 541 9.82 -7.67 -1.33
N PHE A 542 10.79 -8.57 -1.37
CA PHE A 542 11.35 -9.25 -0.22
C PHE A 542 12.88 -9.15 -0.29
N PRO A 543 13.45 -7.95 -0.09
CA PRO A 543 14.89 -7.75 -0.19
C PRO A 543 15.63 -8.60 0.83
N HIS A 544 16.81 -9.10 0.45
CA HIS A 544 17.62 -9.94 1.33
C HIS A 544 18.04 -9.17 2.60
N ALA A 545 18.23 -9.91 3.71
CA ALA A 545 18.52 -9.33 5.01
C ALA A 545 19.76 -8.40 5.04
N SER A 546 20.75 -8.65 4.18
CA SER A 546 21.95 -7.81 4.04
C SER A 546 21.67 -6.41 3.48
N GLU A 547 20.52 -6.20 2.85
CA GLU A 547 20.13 -4.92 2.24
C GLU A 547 19.27 -4.07 3.19
N LEU A 548 18.72 -4.66 4.25
CA LEU A 548 17.89 -3.92 5.23
C LEU A 548 18.57 -2.70 5.86
N PRO A 549 19.88 -2.70 6.20
CA PRO A 549 20.52 -1.51 6.76
C PRO A 549 20.54 -0.32 5.81
N ILE A 550 20.79 -0.55 4.50
CA ILE A 550 20.79 0.54 3.52
C ILE A 550 19.36 0.98 3.20
N GLU A 551 18.41 0.04 3.14
CA GLU A 551 17.01 0.39 2.95
C GLU A 551 16.41 1.21 4.10
N TRP A 552 16.89 0.98 5.32
CA TRP A 552 16.59 1.85 6.45
C TRP A 552 17.11 3.27 6.24
N GLU A 553 18.36 3.45 5.82
CA GLU A 553 18.90 4.78 5.54
C GLU A 553 18.17 5.48 4.39
N ASN A 554 17.74 4.73 3.38
CA ASN A 554 16.95 5.26 2.26
C ASN A 554 15.61 5.86 2.70
N ASN A 555 15.00 5.32 3.77
CA ASN A 555 13.62 5.62 4.16
C ASN A 555 13.47 6.35 5.51
N LYS A 556 14.48 6.30 6.39
CA LYS A 556 14.41 6.85 7.77
C LYS A 556 13.91 8.29 7.80
N GLU A 557 14.51 9.16 7.00
CA GLU A 557 14.14 10.58 6.98
C GLU A 557 12.74 10.80 6.41
N SER A 558 12.38 10.05 5.35
CA SER A 558 11.03 10.10 4.75
C SER A 558 9.94 9.69 5.73
N LEU A 559 10.16 8.61 6.50
CA LEU A 559 9.23 8.14 7.51
C LEU A 559 8.99 9.21 8.60
N LEU A 560 10.05 9.86 9.09
CA LEU A 560 9.95 10.91 10.11
C LEU A 560 9.28 12.18 9.57
N LEU A 561 9.75 12.69 8.42
CA LEU A 561 9.19 13.90 7.81
C LEU A 561 7.73 13.74 7.41
N TYR A 562 7.34 12.56 6.95
CA TYR A 562 5.96 12.27 6.60
C TYR A 562 5.05 12.30 7.83
N MET A 563 5.45 11.67 8.94
CA MET A 563 4.71 11.76 10.21
C MET A 563 4.50 13.20 10.65
N GLU A 564 5.54 14.03 10.55
CA GLU A 564 5.48 15.46 10.90
C GLU A 564 4.44 16.24 10.07
N GLN A 565 4.05 15.76 8.88
CA GLN A 565 3.01 16.41 8.07
C GLN A 565 1.62 16.38 8.72
N VAL A 566 1.38 15.50 9.71
CA VAL A 566 0.10 15.45 10.46
C VAL A 566 -0.18 16.76 11.20
N HIS A 567 0.85 17.56 11.44
CA HIS A 567 0.75 18.86 12.10
C HIS A 567 0.50 20.04 11.14
N ARG A 568 0.20 19.83 9.86
CA ARG A 568 -0.09 20.94 8.93
C ARG A 568 -1.58 21.27 8.84
N GLY A 569 -1.89 22.43 8.27
CA GLY A 569 -3.27 22.87 8.05
C GLY A 569 -3.89 23.55 9.27
N LEU A 570 -5.13 23.19 9.59
CA LEU A 570 -5.90 23.74 10.71
C LEU A 570 -6.16 22.67 11.76
N LYS A 571 -6.15 23.06 13.03
CA LYS A 571 -6.75 22.26 14.11
C LYS A 571 -7.55 23.13 15.05
N GLY A 572 -8.39 22.54 15.88
CA GLY A 572 -9.14 23.31 16.87
C GLY A 572 -10.21 22.49 17.55
N VAL A 573 -10.98 23.14 18.41
CA VAL A 573 -12.05 22.50 19.17
C VAL A 573 -13.38 23.23 18.99
N ILE A 574 -14.42 22.47 18.73
CA ILE A 574 -15.80 22.93 18.54
C ILE A 574 -16.54 22.74 19.85
N ARG A 575 -16.91 23.85 20.50
CA ARG A 575 -17.53 23.83 21.84
C ARG A 575 -18.96 24.36 21.84
N ASP A 576 -19.78 23.80 22.71
CA ASP A 576 -21.09 24.36 23.03
C ASP A 576 -20.92 25.68 23.81
N LYS A 577 -21.64 26.72 23.38
CA LYS A 577 -21.52 28.07 23.94
C LYS A 577 -21.80 28.14 25.44
N ASP A 578 -22.77 27.37 25.92
CA ASP A 578 -23.31 27.49 27.27
C ASP A 578 -22.56 26.55 28.24
N THR A 579 -22.32 25.31 27.82
CA THR A 579 -21.68 24.25 28.63
C THR A 579 -20.17 24.19 28.49
N ARG A 580 -19.60 24.78 27.43
CA ARG A 580 -18.18 24.70 27.05
C ARG A 580 -17.66 23.30 26.72
N ALA A 581 -18.53 22.28 26.76
CA ALA A 581 -18.19 20.92 26.36
C ALA A 581 -17.93 20.84 24.86
N GLY A 582 -17.07 19.89 24.47
CA GLY A 582 -16.84 19.51 23.08
C GLY A 582 -18.12 19.02 22.40
N ILE A 583 -18.25 19.31 21.11
CA ILE A 583 -19.36 18.82 20.29
C ILE A 583 -18.82 17.78 19.31
N ALA A 584 -19.05 16.51 19.61
CA ALA A 584 -18.71 15.39 18.73
C ALA A 584 -19.48 15.43 17.42
N ASN A 585 -18.87 14.89 16.35
CA ASN A 585 -19.47 14.75 15.03
C ASN A 585 -19.98 16.07 14.41
N ALA A 586 -19.53 17.22 14.91
CA ALA A 586 -19.73 18.48 14.20
C ALA A 586 -18.92 18.41 12.90
N VAL A 587 -19.53 18.84 11.81
CA VAL A 587 -18.94 18.79 10.49
C VAL A 587 -18.28 20.12 10.17
N ILE A 588 -17.05 20.03 9.67
CA ILE A 588 -16.20 21.15 9.31
C ILE A 588 -16.06 21.15 7.79
N LYS A 589 -16.62 22.18 7.18
CA LYS A 589 -16.60 22.39 5.74
C LYS A 589 -15.65 23.52 5.37
N VAL A 590 -14.76 23.26 4.41
CA VAL A 590 -13.93 24.28 3.78
C VAL A 590 -14.62 24.75 2.50
N ASP A 591 -14.89 26.05 2.39
CA ASP A 591 -15.52 26.59 1.16
C ASP A 591 -14.59 26.36 -0.04
N GLY A 592 -15.13 25.79 -1.12
CA GLY A 592 -14.37 25.43 -2.32
C GLY A 592 -13.82 24.01 -2.36
N LEU A 593 -13.73 23.30 -1.22
CA LEU A 593 -13.32 21.90 -1.19
C LEU A 593 -14.54 20.98 -1.11
N GLY A 594 -14.54 19.97 -2.00
CA GLY A 594 -15.60 19.00 -2.14
C GLY A 594 -15.57 17.87 -1.11
N HIS A 595 -14.88 18.00 0.02
CA HIS A 595 -14.75 16.98 1.05
C HIS A 595 -14.75 17.63 2.45
N ASP A 596 -15.71 17.27 3.30
CA ASP A 596 -15.84 17.81 4.66
C ASP A 596 -15.24 16.81 5.68
N ILE A 597 -14.95 17.24 6.91
CA ILE A 597 -14.48 16.34 7.99
C ILE A 597 -15.40 16.42 9.21
N ARG A 598 -15.21 15.51 10.18
CA ARG A 598 -15.93 15.53 11.47
C ARG A 598 -14.98 15.77 12.63
N SER A 599 -15.50 16.41 13.67
CA SER A 599 -14.83 16.45 14.97
C SER A 599 -14.93 15.12 15.71
N ALA A 600 -13.88 14.80 16.46
CA ALA A 600 -13.80 13.65 17.34
C ALA A 600 -14.69 13.85 18.59
N VAL A 601 -14.64 12.88 19.52
CA VAL A 601 -15.57 12.78 20.66
C VAL A 601 -15.52 14.02 21.56
N ASP A 602 -14.34 14.61 21.76
CA ASP A 602 -14.15 15.81 22.58
C ASP A 602 -14.29 17.13 21.79
N GLY A 603 -14.77 17.04 20.54
CA GLY A 603 -15.07 18.17 19.67
C GLY A 603 -13.85 18.76 18.96
N ASP A 604 -12.68 18.20 19.15
CA ASP A 604 -11.47 18.52 18.41
C ASP A 604 -11.48 17.98 16.98
N TYR A 605 -10.73 18.64 16.12
CA TYR A 605 -10.63 18.29 14.71
C TYR A 605 -9.29 18.74 14.14
N TRP A 606 -8.88 18.09 13.05
CA TRP A 606 -7.70 18.42 12.26
C TRP A 606 -8.10 18.42 10.79
N ARG A 607 -7.80 19.52 10.09
CA ARG A 607 -8.04 19.68 8.67
C ARG A 607 -6.75 20.02 7.97
N LEU A 608 -6.15 19.01 7.35
CA LEU A 608 -4.94 19.12 6.56
C LEU A 608 -5.19 20.00 5.33
N LEU A 609 -4.37 21.04 5.17
CA LEU A 609 -4.51 22.07 4.13
C LEU A 609 -3.14 22.66 3.79
N ASN A 610 -2.98 23.07 2.54
CA ASN A 610 -1.84 23.88 2.11
C ASN A 610 -1.94 25.32 2.67
N PRO A 611 -0.84 26.11 2.65
CA PRO A 611 -0.87 27.50 3.08
C PRO A 611 -1.90 28.32 2.27
N GLY A 612 -2.71 29.12 2.97
CA GLY A 612 -3.80 29.87 2.34
C GLY A 612 -4.85 30.41 3.30
N GLU A 613 -5.80 31.18 2.77
CA GLU A 613 -6.93 31.75 3.51
C GLU A 613 -8.20 30.94 3.22
N TYR A 614 -8.81 30.37 4.26
CA TYR A 614 -9.94 29.47 4.12
C TYR A 614 -11.17 29.98 4.86
N LYS A 615 -12.32 29.92 4.19
CA LYS A 615 -13.61 30.17 4.82
C LYS A 615 -14.18 28.86 5.31
N ILE A 616 -14.23 28.71 6.63
CA ILE A 616 -14.64 27.49 7.31
C ILE A 616 -16.07 27.65 7.80
N THR A 617 -16.92 26.69 7.47
CA THR A 617 -18.29 26.58 7.98
C THR A 617 -18.39 25.34 8.86
N VAL A 618 -18.77 25.54 10.12
CA VAL A 618 -19.02 24.45 11.06
C VAL A 618 -20.51 24.33 11.32
N TRP A 619 -21.04 23.11 11.26
CA TRP A 619 -22.40 22.80 11.70
C TRP A 619 -22.44 21.52 12.52
N ALA A 620 -23.39 21.42 13.42
CA ALA A 620 -23.70 20.21 14.17
C ALA A 620 -25.22 20.07 14.31
N GLU A 621 -25.71 18.84 14.44
CA GLU A 621 -27.14 18.62 14.68
C GLU A 621 -27.58 19.33 15.98
N GLY A 622 -28.65 20.12 15.87
CA GLY A 622 -29.21 20.89 16.98
C GLY A 622 -28.48 22.17 17.35
N TYR A 623 -27.53 22.61 16.53
CA TYR A 623 -26.84 23.91 16.66
C TYR A 623 -27.06 24.80 15.44
N PHE A 624 -26.94 26.12 15.63
CA PHE A 624 -26.84 27.05 14.51
C PHE A 624 -25.43 26.98 13.89
N PRO A 625 -25.31 26.92 12.54
CA PRO A 625 -24.01 26.89 11.88
C PRO A 625 -23.22 28.17 12.13
N ARG A 626 -21.90 28.06 12.15
CA ARG A 626 -20.97 29.16 12.35
C ARG A 626 -19.97 29.22 11.21
N ILE A 627 -19.66 30.43 10.75
CA ILE A 627 -18.67 30.68 9.69
C ILE A 627 -17.53 31.50 10.28
N ARG A 628 -16.29 31.17 9.91
CA ARG A 628 -15.08 31.91 10.29
C ARG A 628 -14.06 31.83 9.15
N HIS A 629 -13.24 32.86 9.01
CA HIS A 629 -12.05 32.82 8.16
C HIS A 629 -10.85 32.41 9.01
N CYS A 630 -10.09 31.42 8.52
CA CYS A 630 -8.89 30.90 9.18
C CYS A 630 -7.76 30.78 8.15
N SER A 631 -6.56 31.17 8.59
CA SER A 631 -5.35 31.25 7.76
C SER A 631 -4.43 30.09 8.07
N VAL A 632 -3.95 29.40 7.06
CA VAL A 632 -2.90 28.37 7.18
C VAL A 632 -1.58 29.01 6.79
N GLY A 633 -0.62 28.98 7.71
CA GLY A 633 0.73 29.49 7.47
C GLY A 633 1.63 28.49 6.73
N SER A 634 2.86 28.91 6.42
CA SER A 634 3.92 28.05 5.89
C SER A 634 4.64 27.22 6.97
N GLU A 635 4.47 27.60 8.24
CA GLU A 635 5.08 26.95 9.38
C GLU A 635 4.65 25.47 9.49
N PRO A 636 5.51 24.59 10.04
CA PRO A 636 5.22 23.16 10.19
C PRO A 636 4.25 22.85 11.36
N HIS A 637 3.39 23.81 11.74
CA HIS A 637 2.43 23.67 12.83
C HIS A 637 1.05 24.12 12.40
N ALA A 638 0.02 23.43 12.90
CA ALA A 638 -1.36 23.66 12.49
C ALA A 638 -1.88 24.94 13.14
N THR A 639 -2.53 25.80 12.36
CA THR A 639 -3.17 27.00 12.91
C THR A 639 -4.40 26.62 13.74
N ILE A 640 -4.47 27.13 14.96
CA ILE A 640 -5.63 26.93 15.84
C ILE A 640 -6.83 27.75 15.36
N CYS A 641 -7.94 27.09 15.06
CA CYS A 641 -9.18 27.66 14.53
C CYS A 641 -10.41 27.18 15.32
N ASP A 642 -10.53 27.60 16.58
CA ASP A 642 -11.65 27.18 17.45
C ASP A 642 -13.02 27.72 17.02
N PHE A 643 -14.07 26.95 17.33
CA PHE A 643 -15.47 27.33 17.12
C PHE A 643 -16.30 27.22 18.39
N THR A 644 -17.32 28.09 18.49
CA THR A 644 -18.33 28.01 19.54
C THR A 644 -19.72 28.03 18.91
N LEU A 645 -20.49 26.98 19.12
CA LEU A 645 -21.82 26.82 18.54
C LEU A 645 -22.91 27.10 19.56
N THR A 646 -24.02 27.69 19.11
CA THR A 646 -25.19 27.97 19.95
C THR A 646 -26.31 27.00 19.60
N LYS A 647 -26.88 26.33 20.60
CA LYS A 647 -28.01 25.41 20.42
C LYS A 647 -29.22 26.11 19.79
N THR A 648 -29.96 25.38 18.96
CA THR A 648 -31.22 25.88 18.41
C THR A 648 -32.28 26.03 19.50
N SER A 649 -33.27 26.89 19.26
CA SER A 649 -34.41 27.05 20.19
C SER A 649 -35.20 25.75 20.38
N GLN A 650 -35.22 24.86 19.37
CA GLN A 650 -35.93 23.58 19.45
C GLN A 650 -35.19 22.61 20.39
N ASP A 651 -33.88 22.49 20.27
CA ASP A 651 -33.11 21.56 21.11
C ASP A 651 -32.92 22.09 22.54
N ARG A 652 -32.81 23.41 22.73
CA ARG A 652 -32.93 24.02 24.06
C ARG A 652 -34.26 23.65 24.72
N LEU A 653 -35.36 23.66 23.95
CA LEU A 653 -36.67 23.28 24.47
C LEU A 653 -36.76 21.78 24.78
N LYS A 654 -36.20 20.90 23.93
CA LYS A 654 -36.11 19.46 24.21
C LYS A 654 -35.33 19.20 25.49
N GLN A 655 -34.20 19.87 25.71
CA GLN A 655 -33.40 19.74 26.94
C GLN A 655 -34.15 20.22 28.17
N ILE A 656 -34.83 21.37 28.11
CA ILE A 656 -35.66 21.87 29.22
C ILE A 656 -36.79 20.88 29.56
N LEU A 657 -37.42 20.29 28.54
CA LEU A 657 -38.46 19.27 28.74
C LEU A 657 -37.89 17.97 29.33
N ALA A 658 -36.72 17.53 28.88
CA ALA A 658 -36.04 16.35 29.39
C ALA A 658 -35.55 16.51 30.86
N SER A 659 -35.18 17.71 31.27
CA SER A 659 -34.78 18.02 32.65
C SER A 659 -35.94 18.38 33.58
N GLY A 660 -37.19 18.19 33.15
CA GLY A 660 -38.39 18.48 33.96
C GLY A 660 -38.71 19.98 34.11
N GLY A 661 -38.03 20.84 33.36
CA GLY A 661 -38.23 22.29 33.38
C GLY A 661 -39.52 22.73 32.66
N LYS A 662 -40.13 23.82 33.16
CA LYS A 662 -41.31 24.41 32.51
C LYS A 662 -40.89 25.19 31.26
N ILE A 663 -41.63 25.02 30.17
CA ILE A 663 -41.43 25.75 28.89
C ILE A 663 -41.35 27.26 29.16
N PRO A 664 -40.30 27.98 28.71
CA PRO A 664 -40.19 29.43 28.88
C PRO A 664 -41.42 30.18 28.36
N ARG A 665 -41.88 31.21 29.08
CA ARG A 665 -43.12 31.97 28.77
C ARG A 665 -43.17 32.44 27.31
N ASP A 666 -42.06 32.94 26.76
CA ASP A 666 -42.01 33.45 25.38
C ASP A 666 -42.26 32.35 24.34
N ASN A 667 -41.78 31.13 24.61
CA ASN A 667 -42.04 29.97 23.75
C ASN A 667 -43.50 29.50 23.87
N GLN A 668 -44.11 29.58 25.06
CA GLN A 668 -45.54 29.30 25.22
C GLN A 668 -46.41 30.26 24.40
N VAL A 669 -46.04 31.55 24.39
CA VAL A 669 -46.72 32.58 23.59
C VAL A 669 -46.55 32.31 22.09
N ARG A 670 -45.34 31.97 21.62
CA ARG A 670 -45.09 31.59 20.22
C ARG A 670 -45.85 30.33 19.78
N ILE A 671 -45.90 29.30 20.63
CA ILE A 671 -46.66 28.07 20.35
C ILE A 671 -48.17 28.38 20.30
N ARG A 672 -48.70 29.21 21.20
CA ARG A 672 -50.10 29.69 21.14
C ARG A 672 -50.37 30.46 19.84
N ALA A 673 -49.47 31.35 19.44
CA ALA A 673 -49.61 32.13 18.20
C ALA A 673 -49.59 31.21 16.95
N MET A 674 -48.70 30.22 16.90
CA MET A 674 -48.67 29.24 15.81
C MET A 674 -49.92 28.35 15.78
N ARG A 675 -50.40 27.86 16.93
CA ARG A 675 -51.68 27.12 17.02
C ARG A 675 -52.84 27.98 16.51
N MET A 676 -52.93 29.24 16.92
CA MET A 676 -53.96 30.17 16.44
C MET A 676 -53.86 30.44 14.93
N ARG A 677 -52.64 30.53 14.37
CA ARG A 677 -52.43 30.69 12.93
C ARG A 677 -52.88 29.46 12.14
N LYS A 678 -52.53 28.25 12.61
CA LYS A 678 -52.95 26.97 12.01
C LYS A 678 -54.46 26.82 12.07
N LEU A 679 -55.07 27.17 13.21
CA LEU A 679 -56.52 27.15 13.40
C LEU A 679 -57.22 28.15 12.46
N ARG A 680 -56.72 29.38 12.33
CA ARG A 680 -57.23 30.37 11.35
C ARG A 680 -57.13 29.88 9.91
N ALA A 681 -56.02 29.24 9.53
CA ALA A 681 -55.86 28.65 8.19
C ALA A 681 -56.87 27.52 7.94
N SER A 682 -57.02 26.59 8.88
CA SER A 682 -58.02 25.51 8.81
C SER A 682 -59.45 26.05 8.74
N THR A 683 -59.80 27.06 9.55
CA THR A 683 -61.11 27.71 9.53
C THR A 683 -61.36 28.44 8.19
N LYS A 684 -60.34 29.07 7.61
CA LYS A 684 -60.45 29.73 6.30
C LYS A 684 -60.71 28.73 5.17
N ILE A 685 -60.08 27.56 5.23
CA ILE A 685 -60.33 26.45 4.28
C ILE A 685 -61.74 25.89 4.45
N LEU A 686 -62.19 25.67 5.70
CA LEU A 686 -63.54 25.21 6.01
C LEU A 686 -64.62 26.20 5.55
N ASN A 687 -64.40 27.50 5.76
CA ASN A 687 -65.32 28.54 5.32
C ASN A 687 -65.39 28.62 3.79
N ARG A 688 -64.25 28.53 3.08
CA ARG A 688 -64.24 28.42 1.61
C ARG A 688 -65.03 27.21 1.10
N ARG A 689 -64.86 26.04 1.73
CA ARG A 689 -65.64 24.84 1.38
C ARG A 689 -67.15 25.03 1.60
N ARG A 690 -67.54 25.64 2.72
CA ARG A 690 -68.96 25.94 3.03
C ARG A 690 -69.56 26.94 2.05
N GLU A 691 -68.80 27.97 1.69
CA GLU A 691 -69.21 28.99 0.71
C GLU A 691 -69.38 28.39 -0.69
N GLN A 692 -68.46 27.51 -1.09
CA GLN A 692 -68.53 26.80 -2.36
C GLN A 692 -69.69 25.80 -2.41
N GLN A 693 -69.98 25.11 -1.30
CA GLN A 693 -71.20 24.30 -1.16
C GLN A 693 -72.48 25.14 -1.23
N ARG A 694 -72.48 26.35 -0.65
CA ARG A 694 -73.63 27.28 -0.67
C ARG A 694 -73.87 27.83 -2.09
N LEU A 695 -72.81 28.21 -2.80
CA LEU A 695 -72.85 28.62 -4.20
C LEU A 695 -73.34 27.49 -5.12
N ASN A 696 -72.89 26.25 -4.88
CA ASN A 696 -73.37 25.08 -5.62
C ASN A 696 -74.85 24.76 -5.33
N LYS A 697 -75.36 25.10 -4.14
CA LYS A 697 -76.78 24.95 -3.78
C LYS A 697 -77.66 26.03 -4.42
N ILE A 698 -77.12 27.24 -4.60
CA ILE A 698 -77.79 28.36 -5.29
C ILE A 698 -77.84 28.11 -6.80
N LYS A 699 -76.80 27.49 -7.40
CA LYS A 699 -76.82 27.09 -8.83
C LYS A 699 -77.73 25.91 -9.17
N ARG A 700 -78.30 25.22 -8.17
CA ARG A 700 -79.19 24.06 -8.32
C ARG A 700 -80.67 24.39 -8.05
N LYS A 701 -80.99 25.65 -7.75
CA LYS A 701 -82.33 26.22 -7.77
C LYS A 701 -82.39 27.18 -8.95
#